data_AF-A0A957SZI9-F1
#
_entry.id   AF-A0A957SZI9-F1
#
_cell.length_a   1.000
_cell.length_b   1.000
_cell.length_c   1.000
_cell.angle_alpha   90.00
_cell.angle_beta   90.00
_cell.angle_gamma   90.00
#
_symmetry.space_group_name_H-M   'P 1'
#
loop_
_entity.id
_entity.type
_entity.pdbx_description
1 polymer ?
#
loop_
_entity_poly.entity_id
_entity_poly.type
_entity_poly.pdbx_seq_one_letter_code
_entity_poly.pdbx_strand_id
1 'polypeptide(L)'
;MMRLSLALAVALILTTSASVLITHADTVARSVQQHRAFVATQIAPATAAVTTSATLDEIDPGKPGLSVGTPVDNVVFAAQKTESLNDNNETTTENNGADNANVTSGGPAGTVLEQAQPADPTNGNPLYDTPAPDSDPAVVAANAAAQLAANAGGEKPALSSGTVVADVVYTAQAPKAASERAALQEALQADAEEISVWYGSSQNFGHIGEPQAQINVLGTVITPTGPISASFTLNGGAAQPLSLGPDKRRLAEEHDFNVEIPYGELVTGTNTIEVTATDHLSKTVSRTIKVDYDPGNVWPTNYVADWGSGSVQSVAQVVDGQWSNSGGVLRPLVLNYDRLVAIGDIGWRDYEVTVPFTIHSIDQEGFRRPSNGPGVGLLLRWQGHYQQANEQPTTGWQNFGAIGWFRWSKIESGAIIAGEQMLAYGGREIATNPAKTPSFEVPYLMKMSVQSSPNANRDSYYRFKVWRANEPEPLTWDMESFGRAGEPLTGSLLLVAHHVDVSFGDVTVRPLADITSTITTATDNNGVVLVEPKKDSYAYGEPVEILATGNSGFAFNEWHGDIQGTENPLTLLVTEDISLTASFVVPEPSVVTPTVQGDGSIIVSPAKDKYEFDERVTLTAVPQNGSVFTGWSGAFSGQSNPMSLKIRNDLAVTASFAQGVAAPISDDFRSCKLGNIWTTKDPKGDSAFTMTGEQLRIEVPANSDHDLFENKNFAPRILQNVPNGDFIIEVRFESKVAARFQTQGIIVEQDDNNFMRMEFFHDGVDTHVFAAYMLNGELTANKNKIIIVPADGDLYMRVGRSGNTWTQDYSFDGATWVNNANFDHPITVARAGVYGGNADPAVGDPDTSPAYTAIVDYFFNTASRIAPEDGAPLAPQVTILPLTEDLGDVSFSPDKTNYGCDEAITLTATPAEGAIFSNWGGAATGSTNPLVGFTLRQGSAVTATFAKEGEETMKIYLPVVQR
;
A
#
# COMPACT_ATOMS: atom_id res chain seq x y z
N MET A 1 -3.63 31.04 -54.43
CA MET A 1 -4.22 30.58 -53.15
C MET A 1 -3.21 30.44 -52.01
N MET A 2 -1.95 30.06 -52.23
CA MET A 2 -0.99 29.77 -51.13
C MET A 2 -0.39 30.98 -50.37
N ARG A 3 -0.75 32.23 -50.72
CA ARG A 3 -0.33 33.45 -49.99
C ARG A 3 -1.44 34.15 -49.19
N LEU A 4 -2.67 33.62 -49.22
CA LEU A 4 -3.80 34.18 -48.45
C LEU A 4 -3.96 33.48 -47.09
N SER A 5 -3.58 32.20 -46.99
CA SER A 5 -3.73 31.40 -45.76
C SER A 5 -2.75 31.79 -44.64
N LEU A 6 -1.57 32.31 -44.98
CA LEU A 6 -0.54 32.63 -43.97
C LEU A 6 -0.81 33.98 -43.26
N ALA A 7 -1.44 34.94 -43.94
CA ALA A 7 -1.84 36.21 -43.34
C ALA A 7 -3.00 36.06 -42.34
N LEU A 8 -3.92 35.12 -42.59
CA LEU A 8 -5.07 34.88 -41.72
C LEU A 8 -4.68 34.14 -40.42
N ALA A 9 -3.70 33.25 -40.48
CA ALA A 9 -3.17 32.55 -39.30
C ALA A 9 -2.45 33.49 -38.32
N VAL A 10 -1.65 34.43 -38.83
CA VAL A 10 -0.91 35.40 -37.99
C VAL A 10 -1.85 36.43 -37.33
N ALA A 11 -2.93 36.84 -38.01
CA ALA A 11 -3.93 37.74 -37.44
C ALA A 11 -4.74 37.10 -36.29
N LEU A 12 -4.96 35.78 -36.33
CA LEU A 12 -5.71 35.05 -35.31
C LEU A 12 -4.89 34.81 -34.03
N ILE A 13 -3.56 34.68 -34.14
CA ILE A 13 -2.65 34.50 -33.00
C ILE A 13 -2.37 35.82 -32.25
N LEU A 14 -2.39 36.95 -32.96
CA LEU A 14 -2.20 38.28 -32.37
C LEU A 14 -3.46 38.84 -31.65
N THR A 15 -4.65 38.28 -31.90
CA THR A 15 -5.90 38.73 -31.27
C THR A 15 -6.27 37.94 -30.00
N THR A 16 -5.88 36.67 -29.91
CA THR A 16 -6.00 35.88 -28.66
C THR A 16 -5.04 36.37 -27.58
N SER A 17 -3.80 36.70 -27.94
CA SER A 17 -2.76 37.15 -27.01
C SER A 17 -3.09 38.49 -26.32
N ALA A 18 -3.82 39.39 -26.99
CA ALA A 18 -4.23 40.68 -26.43
C ALA A 18 -5.37 40.58 -25.41
N SER A 19 -6.22 39.55 -25.51
CA SER A 19 -7.40 39.39 -24.64
C SER A 19 -7.05 38.77 -23.28
N VAL A 20 -5.97 37.98 -23.20
CA VAL A 20 -5.49 37.32 -21.98
C VAL A 20 -4.67 38.26 -21.08
N LEU A 21 -3.98 39.25 -21.65
CA LEU A 21 -3.22 40.24 -20.87
C LEU A 21 -4.10 41.30 -20.18
N ILE A 22 -5.29 41.58 -20.70
CA ILE A 22 -6.18 42.62 -20.13
C ILE A 22 -6.94 42.08 -18.90
N THR A 23 -7.34 40.81 -18.89
CA THR A 23 -8.02 40.17 -17.73
C THR A 23 -7.09 39.93 -16.53
N HIS A 24 -5.79 39.70 -16.76
CA HIS A 24 -4.82 39.57 -15.67
C HIS A 24 -4.55 40.90 -14.93
N ALA A 25 -4.52 42.03 -15.66
CA ALA A 25 -4.26 43.34 -15.05
C ALA A 25 -5.39 43.78 -14.09
N ASP A 26 -6.66 43.60 -14.47
CA ASP A 26 -7.81 43.96 -13.63
C ASP A 26 -7.94 43.06 -12.39
N THR A 27 -7.55 41.78 -12.49
CA THR A 27 -7.63 40.83 -11.38
C THR A 27 -6.57 41.14 -10.31
N VAL A 28 -5.34 41.47 -10.74
CA VAL A 28 -4.27 41.92 -9.82
C VAL A 28 -4.60 43.27 -9.18
N ALA A 29 -5.20 44.21 -9.93
CA ALA A 29 -5.60 45.51 -9.39
C ALA A 29 -6.65 45.39 -8.27
N ARG A 30 -7.63 44.49 -8.41
CA ARG A 30 -8.66 44.23 -7.38
C ARG A 30 -8.07 43.55 -6.14
N SER A 31 -7.19 42.57 -6.32
CA SER A 31 -6.48 41.90 -5.22
C SER A 31 -5.67 42.90 -4.37
N VAL A 32 -4.89 43.79 -5.01
CA VAL A 32 -4.11 44.82 -4.30
C VAL A 32 -5.00 45.84 -3.57
N GLN A 33 -6.20 46.13 -4.06
CA GLN A 33 -7.16 46.98 -3.35
C GLN A 33 -7.79 46.30 -2.12
N GLN A 34 -8.13 45.00 -2.21
CA GLN A 34 -8.65 44.26 -1.06
C GLN A 34 -7.58 44.04 0.03
N HIS A 35 -6.34 43.73 -0.36
CA HIS A 35 -5.25 43.54 0.60
C HIS A 35 -4.90 44.83 1.37
N ARG A 36 -5.01 46.01 0.73
CA ARG A 36 -4.85 47.31 1.40
C ARG A 36 -5.99 47.65 2.38
N ALA A 37 -7.17 47.06 2.24
CA ALA A 37 -8.27 47.27 3.18
C ALA A 37 -8.08 46.44 4.48
N PHE A 38 -7.50 45.24 4.36
CA PHE A 38 -7.26 44.33 5.49
C PHE A 38 -6.15 44.85 6.44
N VAL A 39 -5.05 45.38 5.87
CA VAL A 39 -3.90 45.90 6.65
C VAL A 39 -4.23 47.19 7.42
N ALA A 40 -5.33 47.88 7.10
CA ALA A 40 -5.69 49.16 7.72
C ALA A 40 -6.40 49.04 9.09
N THR A 41 -6.72 47.83 9.57
CA THR A 41 -7.59 47.63 10.76
C THR A 41 -6.90 47.10 12.02
N GLN A 42 -5.58 46.89 12.03
CA GLN A 42 -4.83 46.39 13.20
C GLN A 42 -3.58 47.20 13.60
N ILE A 43 -3.68 48.52 13.75
CA ILE A 43 -2.65 49.30 14.49
C ILE A 43 -3.30 50.38 15.37
N ALA A 44 -3.47 50.09 16.66
CA ALA A 44 -3.55 51.09 17.74
C ALA A 44 -3.09 50.44 19.08
N PRO A 45 -2.34 51.13 19.95
CA PRO A 45 -1.50 50.46 20.95
C PRO A 45 -2.12 50.39 22.36
N ALA A 46 -1.94 49.25 23.03
CA ALA A 46 -2.16 49.15 24.48
C ALA A 46 -0.91 49.67 25.22
N THR A 47 -1.08 50.76 25.99
CA THR A 47 -0.04 51.32 26.86
C THR A 47 -0.16 50.78 28.28
N ALA A 48 0.97 50.63 28.97
CA ALA A 48 1.02 50.00 30.29
C ALA A 48 0.55 50.91 31.43
N ALA A 49 -0.06 50.34 32.48
CA ALA A 49 -0.17 50.96 33.79
C ALA A 49 -0.17 49.89 34.90
N VAL A 50 0.76 50.03 35.84
CA VAL A 50 0.85 49.24 37.08
C VAL A 50 0.23 50.05 38.22
N THR A 51 -0.63 49.45 39.06
CA THR A 51 -0.78 49.87 40.47
C THR A 51 -1.45 48.80 41.36
N THR A 52 -0.66 48.29 42.29
CA THR A 52 -0.99 47.86 43.68
C THR A 52 -2.44 47.91 44.20
N SER A 53 -2.90 46.86 44.90
CA SER A 53 -2.86 46.76 46.38
C SER A 53 -3.55 45.48 46.90
N ALA A 54 -3.32 45.12 48.18
CA ALA A 54 -3.63 43.81 48.77
C ALA A 54 -4.71 43.88 49.87
N THR A 55 -5.18 42.70 50.33
CA THR A 55 -5.68 42.28 51.68
C THR A 55 -6.75 41.18 51.50
N LEU A 56 -6.98 40.17 52.35
CA LEU A 56 -6.29 39.42 53.42
C LEU A 56 -7.32 38.31 53.85
N ASP A 57 -6.98 37.48 54.85
CA ASP A 57 -7.84 36.50 55.58
C ASP A 57 -8.06 35.10 54.94
N GLU A 58 -8.09 33.97 55.66
CA GLU A 58 -7.50 33.57 56.97
C GLU A 58 -7.45 32.01 57.08
N ILE A 59 -6.38 31.49 57.70
CA ILE A 59 -6.33 30.34 58.67
C ILE A 59 -6.96 28.94 58.34
N ASP A 60 -6.07 27.98 58.02
CA ASP A 60 -5.76 26.74 58.80
C ASP A 60 -6.83 25.56 58.92
N PRO A 61 -6.61 24.42 59.63
CA PRO A 61 -6.30 23.13 58.96
C PRO A 61 -7.03 21.86 59.51
N GLY A 62 -6.62 20.66 59.06
CA GLY A 62 -6.48 19.49 59.97
C GLY A 62 -7.24 18.18 59.68
N LYS A 63 -6.49 17.07 59.58
CA LYS A 63 -6.93 15.64 59.60
C LYS A 63 -7.37 15.21 61.03
N PRO A 64 -8.21 14.16 61.24
CA PRO A 64 -7.87 12.71 61.13
C PRO A 64 -9.05 11.81 60.64
N GLY A 65 -8.99 10.47 60.48
CA GLY A 65 -7.91 9.46 60.52
C GLY A 65 -8.44 8.03 60.81
N LEU A 66 -7.89 7.02 60.12
CA LEU A 66 -7.79 5.57 60.46
C LEU A 66 -9.04 4.68 60.75
N SER A 67 -9.15 3.56 60.01
CA SER A 67 -9.21 2.22 60.60
C SER A 67 -8.64 1.15 59.64
N VAL A 68 -8.12 0.04 60.16
CA VAL A 68 -7.24 -0.94 59.46
C VAL A 68 -7.85 -2.34 59.46
N GLY A 69 -7.63 -3.14 58.40
CA GLY A 69 -7.92 -4.59 58.38
C GLY A 69 -7.37 -5.31 57.12
N THR A 70 -6.40 -6.19 57.31
CA THR A 70 -5.69 -7.03 56.30
C THR A 70 -5.71 -8.51 56.76
N PRO A 71 -5.09 -9.51 56.07
CA PRO A 71 -5.18 -9.90 54.65
C PRO A 71 -5.30 -11.45 54.43
N VAL A 72 -5.69 -11.90 53.22
CA VAL A 72 -5.34 -13.19 52.52
C VAL A 72 -6.07 -13.21 51.16
N ASP A 73 -5.60 -13.77 50.03
CA ASP A 73 -4.29 -14.34 49.67
C ASP A 73 -4.06 -14.21 48.13
N ASN A 74 -2.86 -14.52 47.64
CA ASN A 74 -2.41 -14.29 46.25
C ASN A 74 -3.07 -15.18 45.17
N VAL A 75 -3.26 -14.64 43.95
CA VAL A 75 -3.05 -15.39 42.68
C VAL A 75 -2.37 -14.49 41.63
N VAL A 76 -1.32 -15.02 41.02
CA VAL A 76 -0.57 -14.46 39.88
C VAL A 76 -1.11 -15.07 38.59
N PHE A 77 -1.17 -14.30 37.50
CA PHE A 77 -1.19 -14.87 36.15
C PHE A 77 -0.01 -14.36 35.31
N ALA A 78 0.93 -15.28 35.09
CA ALA A 78 2.02 -15.15 34.14
C ALA A 78 1.72 -16.04 32.91
N ALA A 79 2.45 -15.81 31.81
CA ALA A 79 2.29 -16.55 30.57
C ALA A 79 2.71 -18.03 30.67
N GLN A 80 1.97 -18.88 29.96
CA GLN A 80 2.32 -20.24 29.48
C GLN A 80 1.63 -20.36 28.10
N LYS A 81 2.21 -20.86 27.01
CA LYS A 81 3.20 -21.92 26.73
C LYS A 81 2.84 -23.29 27.30
N THR A 82 2.23 -24.12 26.45
CA THR A 82 2.13 -25.57 26.63
C THR A 82 2.73 -26.28 25.42
N GLU A 83 3.71 -27.16 25.66
CA GLU A 83 4.32 -28.04 24.67
C GLU A 83 3.68 -29.43 24.68
N SER A 84 3.74 -30.10 23.53
CA SER A 84 3.78 -31.55 23.27
C SER A 84 3.34 -32.56 24.34
N LEU A 85 2.53 -33.53 23.90
CA LEU A 85 2.67 -34.93 24.30
C LEU A 85 2.89 -35.79 23.05
N ASN A 86 3.93 -36.63 23.11
CA ASN A 86 4.21 -37.71 22.17
C ASN A 86 3.58 -39.01 22.69
N ASP A 87 3.12 -39.90 21.81
CA ASP A 87 3.67 -41.27 21.74
C ASP A 87 3.16 -42.07 20.52
N ASN A 88 4.13 -42.49 19.69
CA ASN A 88 4.31 -43.82 19.07
C ASN A 88 3.10 -44.79 18.97
N ASN A 89 2.78 -45.33 17.78
CA ASN A 89 3.38 -46.59 17.32
C ASN A 89 3.13 -46.99 15.84
N GLU A 90 4.15 -47.62 15.24
CA GLU A 90 4.23 -48.63 14.17
C GLU A 90 3.06 -49.00 13.20
N THR A 91 3.37 -48.81 11.90
CA THR A 91 3.34 -49.79 10.76
C THR A 91 2.07 -50.52 10.27
N THR A 92 1.96 -50.57 8.91
CA THR A 92 1.41 -51.67 8.05
C THR A 92 -0.12 -51.92 8.09
N THR A 93 -0.84 -52.33 7.03
CA THR A 93 -0.46 -52.88 5.69
C THR A 93 -1.61 -52.75 4.66
N GLU A 94 -1.29 -53.02 3.38
CA GLU A 94 -2.17 -53.45 2.26
C GLU A 94 -3.17 -52.44 1.63
N ASN A 95 -3.57 -52.55 0.36
CA ASN A 95 -2.96 -52.91 -0.94
C ASN A 95 -4.08 -53.20 -1.96
N ASN A 96 -3.85 -52.78 -3.21
CA ASN A 96 -4.30 -53.31 -4.52
C ASN A 96 -4.78 -52.14 -5.40
N GLY A 97 -4.37 -51.95 -6.65
CA GLY A 97 -3.62 -52.76 -7.64
C GLY A 97 -4.20 -52.35 -9.02
N ALA A 98 -3.49 -52.11 -10.11
CA ALA A 98 -2.41 -52.84 -10.79
C ALA A 98 -1.79 -51.90 -11.88
N ASP A 99 -0.80 -52.23 -12.72
CA ASP A 99 -0.13 -53.51 -12.98
C ASP A 99 1.26 -53.31 -13.66
N ASN A 100 2.18 -54.27 -13.46
CA ASN A 100 3.32 -54.72 -14.31
C ASN A 100 4.19 -53.71 -15.14
N ALA A 101 5.53 -53.79 -15.22
CA ALA A 101 6.63 -54.57 -14.61
C ALA A 101 8.00 -53.92 -15.05
N ASN A 102 9.24 -54.37 -14.81
CA ASN A 102 9.81 -55.57 -14.17
C ASN A 102 11.31 -55.38 -13.75
N VAL A 103 11.80 -56.16 -12.77
CA VAL A 103 13.10 -56.91 -12.66
C VAL A 103 14.37 -56.36 -13.39
N THR A 104 15.57 -56.13 -12.80
CA THR A 104 16.26 -56.76 -11.63
C THR A 104 17.45 -55.92 -11.08
N SER A 105 17.84 -56.13 -9.80
CA SER A 105 19.20 -56.04 -9.16
C SER A 105 20.21 -54.93 -9.53
N GLY A 106 21.03 -54.32 -8.65
CA GLY A 106 21.38 -54.52 -7.22
C GLY A 106 22.62 -53.64 -6.89
N GLY A 107 22.92 -53.34 -5.61
CA GLY A 107 24.05 -52.45 -5.22
C GLY A 107 25.44 -53.12 -5.24
N PRO A 108 26.50 -52.57 -4.60
CA PRO A 108 26.57 -51.35 -3.76
C PRO A 108 27.84 -50.46 -3.98
N ALA A 109 28.17 -49.65 -2.97
CA ALA A 109 29.23 -48.63 -2.80
C ALA A 109 30.70 -48.87 -3.26
N GLY A 110 31.42 -47.75 -3.47
CA GLY A 110 32.90 -47.60 -3.53
C GLY A 110 33.35 -46.64 -4.66
N THR A 111 33.95 -45.46 -4.43
CA THR A 111 35.41 -45.20 -4.16
C THR A 111 36.37 -45.94 -5.12
N VAL A 112 37.36 -45.36 -5.81
CA VAL A 112 38.02 -44.03 -5.73
C VAL A 112 39.04 -43.85 -6.91
N LEU A 113 39.44 -42.62 -7.25
CA LEU A 113 40.62 -42.20 -8.07
C LEU A 113 40.78 -42.55 -9.58
N GLU A 114 40.83 -41.48 -10.40
CA GLU A 114 41.99 -41.00 -11.19
C GLU A 114 42.58 -41.74 -12.44
N GLN A 115 42.49 -41.02 -13.58
CA GLN A 115 43.37 -40.96 -14.77
C GLN A 115 43.50 -42.10 -15.83
N ALA A 116 43.63 -41.60 -17.09
CA ALA A 116 44.36 -42.11 -18.27
C ALA A 116 43.60 -42.79 -19.44
N GLN A 117 43.91 -42.25 -20.63
CA GLN A 117 43.60 -42.60 -22.04
C GLN A 117 44.17 -43.98 -22.49
N PRO A 118 43.95 -44.53 -23.72
CA PRO A 118 43.62 -43.90 -25.04
C PRO A 118 42.48 -44.61 -25.84
N ALA A 119 42.18 -44.40 -27.13
CA ALA A 119 42.91 -43.77 -28.26
C ALA A 119 42.00 -43.16 -29.37
N ASP A 120 42.61 -42.78 -30.50
CA ASP A 120 42.07 -42.13 -31.72
C ASP A 120 42.56 -42.93 -32.97
N PRO A 121 41.87 -42.95 -34.14
CA PRO A 121 42.18 -41.96 -35.21
C PRO A 121 40.99 -41.56 -36.13
N THR A 122 40.88 -40.29 -36.53
CA THR A 122 41.22 -39.83 -37.92
C THR A 122 40.99 -38.33 -38.22
N ASN A 123 42.11 -37.66 -38.57
CA ASN A 123 42.29 -36.56 -39.56
C ASN A 123 41.43 -35.26 -39.53
N GLY A 124 42.02 -34.06 -39.63
CA GLY A 124 43.45 -33.70 -39.64
C GLY A 124 43.77 -32.30 -40.19
N ASN A 125 44.61 -31.55 -39.45
CA ASN A 125 45.69 -30.58 -39.77
C ASN A 125 45.89 -30.04 -41.22
N PRO A 126 46.54 -28.86 -41.44
CA PRO A 126 47.76 -28.33 -40.77
C PRO A 126 47.77 -26.79 -40.50
N LEU A 127 48.80 -26.08 -39.99
CA LEU A 127 50.02 -26.28 -39.16
C LEU A 127 50.48 -24.88 -38.65
N TYR A 128 51.38 -24.83 -37.66
CA TYR A 128 52.09 -23.59 -37.24
C TYR A 128 53.29 -23.25 -38.14
N ASP A 129 53.63 -21.96 -38.26
CA ASP A 129 55.02 -21.48 -38.47
C ASP A 129 55.19 -20.01 -37.98
N THR A 130 56.43 -19.58 -37.68
CA THR A 130 56.82 -18.22 -37.22
C THR A 130 58.24 -17.92 -37.74
N PRO A 131 58.63 -16.68 -38.17
CA PRO A 131 58.44 -15.43 -37.40
C PRO A 131 58.36 -14.05 -38.14
N ALA A 132 57.72 -13.06 -37.50
CA ALA A 132 57.91 -11.57 -37.60
C ALA A 132 57.72 -10.85 -38.98
N PRO A 133 57.51 -9.50 -39.04
CA PRO A 133 57.36 -8.50 -37.96
C PRO A 133 56.05 -7.67 -37.98
N ASP A 134 55.90 -6.78 -37.00
CA ASP A 134 55.05 -5.56 -36.94
C ASP A 134 53.56 -5.61 -37.33
N SER A 135 52.65 -5.68 -36.35
CA SER A 135 51.87 -4.53 -35.84
C SER A 135 50.59 -4.92 -35.05
N ASP A 136 50.28 -4.10 -34.04
CA ASP A 136 49.00 -3.92 -33.31
C ASP A 136 48.45 -5.06 -32.38
N PRO A 137 48.35 -4.84 -31.05
CA PRO A 137 47.82 -5.82 -30.09
C PRO A 137 46.40 -5.49 -29.57
N ALA A 138 45.39 -6.26 -29.97
CA ALA A 138 44.09 -6.25 -29.28
C ALA A 138 43.28 -7.57 -29.40
N VAL A 139 42.42 -7.77 -28.38
CA VAL A 139 41.25 -8.65 -28.30
C VAL A 139 41.44 -10.16 -27.96
N VAL A 140 40.65 -10.60 -26.96
CA VAL A 140 40.32 -11.97 -26.50
C VAL A 140 41.38 -12.79 -25.73
N ALA A 141 41.66 -12.38 -24.48
CA ALA A 141 42.17 -13.31 -23.45
C ALA A 141 41.79 -12.88 -22.01
N ALA A 142 40.50 -12.72 -21.70
CA ALA A 142 40.04 -12.54 -20.30
C ALA A 142 38.53 -12.84 -20.15
N ASN A 143 38.15 -14.06 -19.77
CA ASN A 143 36.86 -14.38 -19.13
C ASN A 143 36.81 -15.85 -18.64
N ALA A 144 37.49 -16.16 -17.52
CA ALA A 144 37.24 -17.35 -16.68
C ALA A 144 38.01 -17.35 -15.32
N ALA A 145 38.55 -16.21 -14.85
CA ALA A 145 39.39 -16.18 -13.64
C ALA A 145 39.31 -14.85 -12.86
N ALA A 146 38.13 -14.20 -12.83
CA ALA A 146 37.97 -12.83 -12.31
C ALA A 146 36.74 -12.64 -11.39
N GLN A 147 36.42 -13.61 -10.53
CA GLN A 147 35.31 -13.50 -9.56
C GLN A 147 35.71 -13.63 -8.07
N LEU A 148 37.00 -13.66 -7.74
CA LEU A 148 37.50 -13.68 -6.35
C LEU A 148 38.52 -12.57 -6.02
N ALA A 149 38.59 -11.52 -6.86
CA ALA A 149 39.54 -10.40 -6.71
C ALA A 149 38.89 -9.00 -6.66
N ALA A 150 37.57 -8.92 -6.48
CA ALA A 150 36.81 -7.66 -6.55
C ALA A 150 36.64 -6.90 -5.22
N ASN A 151 37.13 -7.45 -4.10
CA ASN A 151 36.81 -6.98 -2.74
C ASN A 151 38.01 -6.33 -2.01
N ALA A 152 38.80 -5.50 -2.71
CA ALA A 152 39.92 -4.76 -2.12
C ALA A 152 39.83 -3.26 -2.43
N GLY A 153 39.14 -2.51 -1.56
CA GLY A 153 39.21 -1.04 -1.43
C GLY A 153 38.94 -0.25 -2.71
N GLY A 154 38.12 -0.82 -3.60
CA GLY A 154 38.22 -0.64 -5.05
C GLY A 154 37.42 0.52 -5.61
N GLU A 155 37.86 1.75 -5.34
CA GLU A 155 37.37 3.00 -5.95
C GLU A 155 35.92 3.36 -5.60
N LYS A 156 35.55 4.65 -5.68
CA LYS A 156 34.12 5.03 -5.63
C LYS A 156 33.51 4.83 -7.02
N PRO A 157 32.23 4.43 -7.12
CA PRO A 157 31.51 4.45 -8.39
C PRO A 157 31.49 5.86 -9.00
N ALA A 158 31.61 5.92 -10.31
CA ALA A 158 31.22 7.10 -11.07
C ALA A 158 29.69 7.25 -11.08
N LEU A 159 29.18 8.44 -11.36
CA LEU A 159 27.76 8.65 -11.64
C LEU A 159 27.37 7.90 -12.93
N SER A 160 26.35 7.03 -12.85
CA SER A 160 25.90 6.20 -13.99
C SER A 160 25.15 7.00 -15.07
N SER A 161 24.38 8.01 -14.64
CA SER A 161 23.58 8.89 -15.49
C SER A 161 23.55 10.29 -14.90
N GLY A 162 23.68 11.33 -15.73
CA GLY A 162 23.66 12.72 -15.29
C GLY A 162 23.48 13.69 -16.46
N THR A 163 23.06 14.91 -16.14
CA THR A 163 22.91 15.99 -17.12
C THR A 163 24.22 16.77 -17.26
N VAL A 164 24.57 17.18 -18.48
CA VAL A 164 25.77 17.99 -18.75
C VAL A 164 25.63 19.34 -18.08
N VAL A 165 26.62 19.72 -17.27
CA VAL A 165 26.66 21.03 -16.60
C VAL A 165 27.43 22.01 -17.49
N ALA A 166 26.81 23.14 -17.83
CA ALA A 166 27.41 24.14 -18.73
C ALA A 166 28.58 24.91 -18.07
N ASP A 167 28.42 25.27 -16.79
CA ASP A 167 29.38 26.07 -16.03
C ASP A 167 29.87 25.28 -14.81
N VAL A 168 31.13 24.86 -14.82
CA VAL A 168 31.77 24.14 -13.70
C VAL A 168 32.81 25.04 -13.05
N VAL A 169 32.56 25.43 -11.80
CA VAL A 169 33.52 26.21 -11.01
C VAL A 169 34.58 25.29 -10.45
N TYR A 170 35.75 25.34 -11.07
CA TYR A 170 36.95 24.72 -10.55
C TYR A 170 37.69 25.67 -9.63
N THR A 171 38.07 25.17 -8.45
CA THR A 171 39.21 25.73 -7.73
C THR A 171 40.47 24.97 -8.15
N ALA A 172 41.63 25.64 -8.06
CA ALA A 172 42.87 24.88 -7.87
C ALA A 172 42.82 24.23 -6.47
N GLN A 173 43.49 23.10 -6.24
CA GLN A 173 43.69 22.55 -4.89
C GLN A 173 44.06 23.69 -3.94
N ALA A 174 43.21 23.95 -2.95
CA ALA A 174 42.92 25.30 -2.46
C ALA A 174 44.16 26.22 -2.30
N PRO A 175 44.31 27.27 -3.13
CA PRO A 175 45.28 28.33 -2.91
C PRO A 175 44.60 29.62 -2.45
N LYS A 176 43.54 29.56 -1.62
CA LYS A 176 43.35 30.59 -0.56
C LYS A 176 44.41 30.39 0.53
N ALA A 177 45.64 30.49 0.04
CA ALA A 177 46.78 29.82 0.60
C ALA A 177 48.10 30.25 -0.08
N ALA A 178 48.13 30.79 -1.30
CA ALA A 178 49.41 31.33 -1.79
C ALA A 178 49.93 32.47 -0.87
N SER A 179 49.02 33.32 -0.38
CA SER A 179 49.29 34.31 0.68
C SER A 179 48.89 33.85 2.08
N GLU A 180 47.85 33.01 2.21
CA GLU A 180 47.35 32.55 3.53
C GLU A 180 48.04 31.28 4.04
N ARG A 181 48.60 30.41 3.19
CA ARG A 181 49.57 29.36 3.52
C ARG A 181 50.94 30.03 3.62
N ALA A 182 51.27 31.06 2.85
CA ALA A 182 52.46 31.86 3.20
C ALA A 182 52.33 32.50 4.59
N ALA A 183 51.19 33.09 4.95
CA ALA A 183 50.96 33.67 6.28
C ALA A 183 50.70 32.63 7.38
N LEU A 184 50.03 31.51 7.10
CA LEU A 184 49.88 30.38 8.03
C LEU A 184 51.17 29.58 8.14
N GLN A 185 52.04 29.55 7.15
CA GLN A 185 53.34 28.86 7.20
C GLN A 185 54.43 29.81 7.70
N GLU A 186 54.29 31.13 7.59
CA GLU A 186 55.04 32.11 8.39
C GLU A 186 54.56 32.11 9.85
N ALA A 187 53.26 31.98 10.14
CA ALA A 187 52.73 31.88 11.50
C ALA A 187 53.00 30.51 12.15
N LEU A 188 52.85 29.41 11.39
CA LEU A 188 53.28 28.08 11.80
C LEU A 188 54.80 28.05 11.94
N GLN A 189 55.61 28.66 11.06
CA GLN A 189 57.07 28.74 11.27
C GLN A 189 57.47 29.67 12.42
N ALA A 190 56.67 30.69 12.74
CA ALA A 190 56.90 31.57 13.89
C ALA A 190 56.63 30.88 15.24
N ASP A 191 55.90 29.76 15.25
CA ASP A 191 55.58 28.96 16.45
C ASP A 191 55.66 27.44 16.18
N ALA A 192 56.62 27.02 15.33
CA ALA A 192 56.64 25.68 14.73
C ALA A 192 56.96 24.55 15.72
N GLU A 193 55.90 23.88 16.16
CA GLU A 193 55.99 22.52 16.63
C GLU A 193 56.27 21.59 15.44
N GLU A 194 57.32 20.75 15.54
CA GLU A 194 57.74 19.86 14.43
C GLU A 194 56.71 18.76 14.09
N ILE A 195 55.64 18.65 14.89
CA ILE A 195 54.43 17.86 14.67
C ILE A 195 53.23 18.74 15.03
N SER A 196 52.43 19.14 14.04
CA SER A 196 51.23 19.96 14.21
C SER A 196 49.99 19.08 14.35
N VAL A 197 49.16 19.32 15.38
CA VAL A 197 47.93 18.56 15.65
C VAL A 197 46.73 19.46 15.38
N TRP A 198 45.94 19.14 14.35
CA TRP A 198 45.00 20.08 13.73
C TRP A 198 43.89 20.61 14.65
N TYR A 199 43.44 19.79 15.60
CA TYR A 199 42.39 20.13 16.56
C TYR A 199 42.94 20.37 17.98
N GLY A 200 44.22 20.73 18.07
CA GLY A 200 44.93 20.99 19.32
C GLY A 200 45.46 19.74 20.02
N SER A 201 46.40 19.93 20.94
CA SER A 201 47.05 18.83 21.69
C SER A 201 46.28 18.37 22.93
N SER A 202 45.04 18.81 23.13
CA SER A 202 44.12 18.30 24.14
C SER A 202 42.73 18.14 23.50
N GLN A 203 42.26 16.90 23.38
CA GLN A 203 41.01 16.55 22.70
C GLN A 203 40.13 15.69 23.60
N ASN A 204 38.83 15.65 23.31
CA ASN A 204 37.84 14.91 24.11
C ASN A 204 37.01 14.01 23.19
N PHE A 205 36.84 12.74 23.56
CA PHE A 205 36.04 11.75 22.84
C PHE A 205 35.10 11.00 23.80
N GLY A 206 34.00 10.43 23.29
CA GLY A 206 32.96 9.77 24.10
C GLY A 206 32.03 10.71 24.88
N HIS A 207 32.41 11.98 25.12
CA HIS A 207 31.61 12.95 25.89
C HIS A 207 30.21 13.31 25.33
N ILE A 208 29.90 12.92 24.09
CA ILE A 208 28.55 13.03 23.50
C ILE A 208 27.99 11.63 23.20
N GLY A 209 28.83 10.77 22.60
CA GLY A 209 28.53 9.40 22.21
C GLY A 209 29.65 8.86 21.30
N GLU A 210 29.43 7.69 20.70
CA GLU A 210 30.42 7.02 19.86
C GLU A 210 29.89 6.87 18.41
N PRO A 211 30.22 7.79 17.47
CA PRO A 211 29.73 7.73 16.09
C PRO A 211 30.33 6.59 15.25
N GLN A 212 31.44 6.00 15.72
CA GLN A 212 32.16 4.92 15.06
C GLN A 212 33.03 4.18 16.10
N ALA A 213 33.61 3.04 15.71
CA ALA A 213 34.41 2.21 16.61
C ALA A 213 35.76 2.82 17.08
N GLN A 214 36.19 3.95 16.54
CA GLN A 214 37.55 4.50 16.73
C GLN A 214 37.54 6.02 16.94
N ILE A 215 38.54 6.54 17.66
CA ILE A 215 38.89 7.97 17.67
C ILE A 215 39.87 8.29 16.54
N ASN A 216 39.89 9.55 16.09
CA ASN A 216 40.84 10.05 15.08
C ASN A 216 41.59 11.26 15.63
N VAL A 217 42.92 11.17 15.75
CA VAL A 217 43.79 12.32 16.07
C VAL A 217 44.60 12.67 14.83
N LEU A 218 44.21 13.78 14.19
CA LEU A 218 44.73 14.21 12.90
C LEU A 218 45.79 15.32 13.03
N GLY A 219 46.75 15.34 12.11
CA GLY A 219 47.82 16.33 12.09
C GLY A 219 48.73 16.22 10.87
N THR A 220 49.81 17.01 10.88
CA THR A 220 50.86 17.00 9.84
C THR A 220 52.24 17.06 10.51
N VAL A 221 53.20 16.28 10.01
CA VAL A 221 54.60 16.33 10.48
C VAL A 221 55.38 17.38 9.69
N ILE A 222 56.08 18.28 10.38
CA ILE A 222 56.77 19.45 9.82
C ILE A 222 58.25 19.44 10.27
N THR A 223 59.03 18.49 9.75
CA THR A 223 60.49 18.42 10.02
C THR A 223 61.31 19.14 8.95
N PRO A 224 62.48 19.75 9.29
CA PRO A 224 63.28 20.54 8.34
C PRO A 224 63.81 19.81 7.10
N THR A 225 63.91 18.48 7.14
CA THR A 225 64.40 17.67 6.00
C THR A 225 63.36 16.74 5.39
N GLY A 226 62.15 16.70 5.95
CA GLY A 226 61.12 15.69 5.66
C GLY A 226 61.24 14.44 6.56
N PRO A 227 60.13 13.91 7.10
CA PRO A 227 60.13 12.66 7.85
C PRO A 227 60.28 11.44 6.91
N ILE A 228 61.15 10.48 7.27
CA ILE A 228 61.18 9.16 6.62
C ILE A 228 60.12 8.23 7.23
N SER A 229 59.82 8.41 8.52
CA SER A 229 58.94 7.50 9.27
C SER A 229 58.27 8.22 10.44
N ALA A 230 57.08 7.75 10.79
CA ALA A 230 56.39 8.12 12.01
C ALA A 230 55.84 6.88 12.74
N SER A 231 55.56 7.06 14.02
CA SER A 231 54.91 6.09 14.91
C SER A 231 54.12 6.82 15.99
N PHE A 232 53.24 6.10 16.70
CA PHE A 232 52.62 6.61 17.91
C PHE A 232 52.63 5.58 19.04
N THR A 233 52.65 6.02 20.30
CA THR A 233 52.34 5.19 21.46
C THR A 233 51.04 5.65 22.12
N LEU A 234 50.29 4.72 22.71
CA LEU A 234 49.17 5.03 23.61
C LEU A 234 49.60 4.68 25.03
N ASN A 235 49.46 5.64 25.96
CA ASN A 235 49.71 5.48 27.40
C ASN A 235 51.10 4.89 27.74
N GLY A 236 52.12 5.20 26.93
CA GLY A 236 53.49 4.66 27.07
C GLY A 236 53.64 3.20 26.64
N GLY A 237 52.67 2.64 25.91
CA GLY A 237 52.68 1.30 25.34
C GLY A 237 53.62 1.13 24.14
N ALA A 238 53.47 0.02 23.43
CA ALA A 238 54.30 -0.29 22.27
C ALA A 238 54.04 0.69 21.10
N ALA A 239 55.11 1.17 20.47
CA ALA A 239 55.03 2.05 19.31
C ALA A 239 54.40 1.35 18.11
N GLN A 240 53.30 1.91 17.60
CA GLN A 240 52.61 1.49 16.39
C GLN A 240 53.11 2.33 15.20
N PRO A 241 53.33 1.74 14.01
CA PRO A 241 53.64 2.50 12.80
C PRO A 241 52.52 3.51 12.47
N LEU A 242 52.91 4.70 12.02
CA LEU A 242 51.99 5.75 11.58
C LEU A 242 52.32 6.10 10.13
N SER A 243 51.34 5.96 9.25
CA SER A 243 51.49 6.36 7.84
C SER A 243 51.51 7.87 7.71
N LEU A 244 52.21 8.33 6.67
CA LEU A 244 52.34 9.73 6.31
C LEU A 244 51.83 9.91 4.87
N GLY A 245 51.03 10.95 4.65
CA GLY A 245 50.41 11.23 3.37
C GLY A 245 51.40 11.69 2.27
N PRO A 246 50.96 11.75 1.01
CA PRO A 246 49.60 11.47 0.56
C PRO A 246 49.35 9.99 0.20
N ASP A 247 48.25 9.41 0.66
CA ASP A 247 47.85 8.02 0.34
C ASP A 247 46.83 7.92 -0.83
N LYS A 248 46.37 9.08 -1.34
CA LYS A 248 45.31 9.25 -2.35
C LYS A 248 43.92 8.76 -1.88
N ARG A 249 43.69 8.68 -0.56
CA ARG A 249 42.42 8.28 0.08
C ARG A 249 42.08 9.10 1.33
N ARG A 250 42.79 8.91 2.44
CA ARG A 250 42.47 9.57 3.73
C ARG A 250 43.54 10.58 4.18
N LEU A 251 44.79 10.37 3.77
CA LEU A 251 45.90 11.29 4.01
C LEU A 251 46.14 12.13 2.74
N ALA A 252 45.88 13.43 2.84
CA ALA A 252 45.64 14.27 1.67
C ALA A 252 46.89 14.95 1.13
N GLU A 253 47.62 15.62 2.01
CA GLU A 253 48.86 16.33 1.70
C GLU A 253 50.07 15.52 2.15
N GLU A 254 51.25 16.00 1.78
CA GLU A 254 52.53 15.40 2.18
C GLU A 254 52.71 15.50 3.71
N HIS A 255 53.01 14.36 4.34
CA HIS A 255 53.24 14.23 5.79
C HIS A 255 52.02 14.41 6.70
N ASP A 256 50.80 14.42 6.14
CA ASP A 256 49.56 14.29 6.93
C ASP A 256 49.50 12.93 7.64
N PHE A 257 48.94 12.89 8.84
CA PHE A 257 48.68 11.66 9.59
C PHE A 257 47.27 11.65 10.19
N ASN A 258 46.75 10.44 10.39
CA ASN A 258 45.50 10.18 11.12
C ASN A 258 45.77 9.01 12.08
N VAL A 259 45.94 9.29 13.37
CA VAL A 259 46.09 8.26 14.41
C VAL A 259 44.70 7.71 14.73
N GLU A 260 44.48 6.43 14.47
CA GLU A 260 43.24 5.73 14.79
C GLU A 260 43.45 4.84 16.01
N ILE A 261 42.58 4.97 17.02
CA ILE A 261 42.62 4.16 18.25
C ILE A 261 41.20 3.68 18.54
N PRO A 262 40.96 2.36 18.67
CA PRO A 262 39.66 1.84 19.08
C PRO A 262 39.25 2.36 20.47
N TYR A 263 37.97 2.70 20.64
CA TYR A 263 37.45 3.18 21.93
C TYR A 263 37.74 2.22 23.10
N GLY A 264 37.76 0.91 22.84
CA GLY A 264 38.10 -0.13 23.82
C GLY A 264 39.57 -0.22 24.25
N GLU A 265 40.50 0.53 23.63
CA GLU A 265 41.90 0.62 24.05
C GLU A 265 42.18 1.83 24.98
N LEU A 266 41.26 2.79 25.03
CA LEU A 266 41.37 3.98 25.88
C LEU A 266 40.98 3.66 27.33
N VAL A 267 41.70 4.25 28.29
CA VAL A 267 41.27 4.25 29.70
C VAL A 267 40.32 5.42 29.96
N THR A 268 39.38 5.27 30.90
CA THR A 268 38.49 6.35 31.33
C THR A 268 39.29 7.54 31.87
N GLY A 269 38.95 8.75 31.42
CA GLY A 269 39.66 9.97 31.73
C GLY A 269 40.86 10.19 30.82
N THR A 270 41.97 10.69 31.37
CA THR A 270 43.13 11.13 30.59
C THR A 270 43.96 9.96 30.05
N ASN A 271 44.10 9.93 28.73
CA ASN A 271 45.05 9.17 27.94
C ASN A 271 46.15 10.09 27.39
N THR A 272 47.32 9.53 27.12
CA THR A 272 48.42 10.22 26.43
C THR A 272 48.78 9.49 25.15
N ILE A 273 48.69 10.17 24.01
CA ILE A 273 49.20 9.68 22.72
C ILE A 273 50.52 10.39 22.44
N GLU A 274 51.61 9.68 22.25
CA GLU A 274 52.89 10.28 21.84
C GLU A 274 53.15 9.94 20.38
N VAL A 275 53.05 10.93 19.49
CA VAL A 275 53.45 10.80 18.08
C VAL A 275 54.95 11.10 17.97
N THR A 276 55.70 10.23 17.31
CA THR A 276 57.14 10.31 17.13
C THR A 276 57.48 10.19 15.65
N ALA A 277 58.19 11.16 15.08
CA ALA A 277 58.64 11.16 13.69
C ALA A 277 60.17 11.26 13.59
N THR A 278 60.77 10.64 12.58
CA THR A 278 62.22 10.64 12.35
C THR A 278 62.55 11.09 10.92
N ASP A 279 63.44 12.07 10.80
CA ASP A 279 63.79 12.77 9.55
C ASP A 279 64.94 12.13 8.76
N HIS A 280 65.27 12.70 7.59
CA HIS A 280 66.36 12.24 6.71
C HIS A 280 67.77 12.29 7.31
N LEU A 281 67.96 12.95 8.46
CA LEU A 281 69.21 13.01 9.22
C LEU A 281 69.19 12.10 10.46
N SER A 282 68.17 11.24 10.60
CA SER A 282 67.89 10.45 11.79
C SER A 282 67.63 11.31 13.04
N LYS A 283 67.20 12.58 12.87
CA LYS A 283 66.69 13.39 13.99
C LYS A 283 65.27 12.94 14.29
N THR A 284 65.04 12.53 15.53
CA THR A 284 63.70 12.20 16.03
C THR A 284 63.06 13.42 16.72
N VAL A 285 61.78 13.62 16.47
CA VAL A 285 60.92 14.66 17.05
C VAL A 285 59.67 13.98 17.61
N SER A 286 59.15 14.45 18.75
CA SER A 286 57.99 13.81 19.40
C SER A 286 57.03 14.84 19.98
N ARG A 287 55.74 14.51 19.96
CA ARG A 287 54.64 15.33 20.47
C ARG A 287 53.67 14.50 21.29
N THR A 288 53.44 14.89 22.53
CA THR A 288 52.39 14.32 23.38
C THR A 288 51.07 15.06 23.16
N ILE A 289 50.02 14.29 22.87
CA ILE A 289 48.62 14.71 22.80
C ILE A 289 47.91 14.13 24.01
N LYS A 290 47.12 14.96 24.70
CA LYS A 290 46.20 14.53 25.75
C LYS A 290 44.85 14.18 25.11
N VAL A 291 44.33 13.00 25.41
CA VAL A 291 42.97 12.60 25.03
C VAL A 291 42.20 12.29 26.30
N ASP A 292 41.20 13.10 26.62
CA ASP A 292 40.24 12.76 27.67
C ASP A 292 39.11 11.92 27.06
N TYR A 293 38.87 10.74 27.61
CA TYR A 293 37.83 9.81 27.15
C TYR A 293 36.77 9.61 28.23
N ASP A 294 35.51 9.88 27.87
CA ASP A 294 34.34 9.71 28.74
C ASP A 294 33.40 8.62 28.18
N PRO A 295 33.55 7.35 28.59
CA PRO A 295 32.83 6.21 28.01
C PRO A 295 31.36 6.14 28.44
N GLY A 296 30.52 5.65 27.54
CA GLY A 296 29.15 5.24 27.87
C GLY A 296 28.09 6.34 27.88
N ASN A 297 28.44 7.56 27.47
CA ASN A 297 27.42 8.51 27.00
C ASN A 297 26.84 8.00 25.68
N VAL A 298 25.61 8.38 25.37
CA VAL A 298 24.90 8.02 24.12
C VAL A 298 24.38 9.30 23.50
N TRP A 299 24.64 9.48 22.20
CA TRP A 299 24.29 10.71 21.51
C TRP A 299 22.77 10.92 21.48
N PRO A 300 22.24 12.08 21.91
CA PRO A 300 20.80 12.36 21.91
C PRO A 300 20.20 12.17 20.51
N THR A 301 19.16 11.35 20.39
CA THR A 301 18.60 10.97 19.07
C THR A 301 17.89 12.14 18.35
N ASN A 302 17.49 13.18 19.10
CA ASN A 302 17.09 14.48 18.59
C ASN A 302 18.22 15.47 18.91
N TYR A 303 18.85 16.05 17.88
CA TYR A 303 20.12 16.75 18.02
C TYR A 303 20.30 17.86 16.98
N VAL A 304 21.04 18.91 17.36
CA VAL A 304 21.50 19.97 16.46
C VAL A 304 23.01 20.13 16.63
N ALA A 305 23.77 19.94 15.55
CA ALA A 305 25.18 20.33 15.51
C ALA A 305 25.26 21.82 15.15
N ASP A 306 25.26 22.67 16.17
CA ASP A 306 25.47 24.12 16.06
C ASP A 306 26.96 24.42 15.87
N TRP A 307 27.35 24.85 14.67
CA TRP A 307 28.75 25.13 14.34
C TRP A 307 29.28 26.42 14.99
N GLY A 308 28.41 27.30 15.48
CA GLY A 308 28.76 28.51 16.21
C GLY A 308 29.01 28.30 17.72
N SER A 309 28.60 27.16 18.29
CA SER A 309 28.60 26.92 19.74
C SER A 309 29.99 26.70 20.38
N GLY A 310 31.01 26.31 19.61
CA GLY A 310 32.31 25.92 20.17
C GLY A 310 33.36 25.54 19.12
N SER A 311 34.12 24.47 19.37
CA SER A 311 34.96 23.83 18.36
C SER A 311 34.19 22.73 17.63
N VAL A 312 34.62 22.32 16.44
CA VAL A 312 33.99 21.20 15.70
C VAL A 312 33.88 19.95 16.58
N GLN A 313 34.92 19.64 17.36
CA GLN A 313 34.95 18.48 18.27
C GLN A 313 33.99 18.57 19.48
N SER A 314 33.39 19.73 19.75
CA SER A 314 32.39 19.87 20.82
C SER A 314 30.95 19.53 20.38
N VAL A 315 30.73 19.32 19.08
CA VAL A 315 29.40 19.01 18.50
C VAL A 315 29.40 17.90 17.44
N ALA A 316 30.58 17.38 17.06
CA ALA A 316 30.77 16.35 16.04
C ALA A 316 32.13 15.65 16.22
N GLN A 317 32.32 14.44 15.67
CA GLN A 317 33.66 13.83 15.56
C GLN A 317 34.23 14.05 14.15
N VAL A 318 35.40 14.69 14.05
CA VAL A 318 36.13 14.75 12.76
C VAL A 318 36.75 13.39 12.48
N VAL A 319 36.48 12.83 11.30
CA VAL A 319 37.00 11.54 10.85
C VAL A 319 38.18 11.75 9.91
N ASP A 320 38.05 12.66 8.94
CA ASP A 320 39.08 12.98 7.95
C ASP A 320 39.11 14.45 7.56
N GLY A 321 40.33 14.96 7.41
CA GLY A 321 40.63 16.30 6.91
C GLY A 321 40.68 17.42 7.97
N GLN A 322 41.18 18.58 7.53
CA GLN A 322 41.20 19.79 8.32
C GLN A 322 39.98 20.67 8.01
N TRP A 323 39.21 21.00 9.04
CA TRP A 323 37.94 21.71 8.96
C TRP A 323 37.97 23.01 9.76
N SER A 324 37.22 24.01 9.30
CA SER A 324 36.95 25.24 10.03
C SER A 324 35.45 25.41 10.21
N ASN A 325 35.04 25.86 11.40
CA ASN A 325 33.66 26.29 11.71
C ASN A 325 33.51 27.83 11.78
N SER A 326 34.46 28.57 11.20
CA SER A 326 34.49 30.05 11.23
C SER A 326 33.21 30.65 10.66
N GLY A 327 32.54 31.49 11.46
CA GLY A 327 31.31 32.17 11.05
C GLY A 327 30.04 31.33 11.16
N GLY A 328 30.07 30.21 11.89
CA GLY A 328 28.91 29.34 12.09
C GLY A 328 28.62 28.41 10.91
N VAL A 329 29.62 28.13 10.07
CA VAL A 329 29.53 27.17 8.97
C VAL A 329 30.76 26.27 8.94
N LEU A 330 30.54 24.97 8.80
CA LEU A 330 31.58 23.96 8.68
C LEU A 330 32.07 23.87 7.22
N ARG A 331 33.38 24.09 7.00
CA ARG A 331 34.00 24.08 5.66
C ARG A 331 35.37 23.38 5.67
N PRO A 332 35.70 22.54 4.67
CA PRO A 332 37.01 21.90 4.59
C PRO A 332 38.07 22.91 4.13
N LEU A 333 39.23 22.92 4.78
CA LEU A 333 40.34 23.83 4.44
C LEU A 333 41.20 23.31 3.27
N VAL A 334 41.22 21.99 3.06
CA VAL A 334 41.95 21.32 1.98
C VAL A 334 40.99 20.41 1.23
N LEU A 335 40.96 20.49 -0.10
CA LEU A 335 40.18 19.55 -0.92
C LEU A 335 41.02 18.34 -1.30
N ASN A 336 40.48 17.15 -1.08
CA ASN A 336 41.03 15.90 -1.58
C ASN A 336 39.92 14.82 -1.48
N TYR A 337 40.32 13.57 -1.64
CA TYR A 337 39.52 12.39 -1.36
C TYR A 337 38.97 12.46 0.09
N ASP A 338 37.69 12.14 0.23
CA ASP A 338 36.86 12.11 1.45
C ASP A 338 37.26 13.08 2.59
N ARG A 339 36.47 14.16 2.74
CA ARG A 339 36.39 14.96 3.97
C ARG A 339 35.16 14.55 4.73
N LEU A 340 35.37 14.09 5.96
CA LEU A 340 34.36 13.39 6.73
C LEU A 340 34.26 13.93 8.15
N VAL A 341 33.02 14.26 8.55
CA VAL A 341 32.65 14.62 9.93
C VAL A 341 31.43 13.78 10.32
N ALA A 342 31.55 13.03 11.41
CA ALA A 342 30.52 12.14 11.92
C ALA A 342 29.71 12.81 13.03
N ILE A 343 28.40 12.60 13.00
CA ILE A 343 27.45 13.17 13.96
C ILE A 343 26.49 12.05 14.36
N GLY A 344 26.22 11.92 15.67
CA GLY A 344 25.32 10.90 16.22
C GLY A 344 26.02 9.67 16.76
N ASP A 345 25.23 8.66 17.10
CA ASP A 345 25.73 7.43 17.74
C ASP A 345 25.65 6.22 16.80
N ILE A 346 26.57 5.27 16.97
CA ILE A 346 26.51 3.98 16.26
C ILE A 346 25.22 3.19 16.55
N GLY A 347 24.53 3.49 17.66
CA GLY A 347 23.22 2.93 18.02
C GLY A 347 22.00 3.58 17.34
N TRP A 348 22.15 4.68 16.60
CA TRP A 348 21.01 5.35 15.94
C TRP A 348 20.41 4.50 14.82
N ARG A 349 19.07 4.43 14.77
CA ARG A 349 18.35 3.47 13.91
C ARG A 349 17.51 4.14 12.81
N ASP A 350 16.54 4.95 13.22
CA ASP A 350 15.49 5.49 12.36
C ASP A 350 15.38 7.00 12.59
N TYR A 351 15.90 7.79 11.65
CA TYR A 351 16.05 9.23 11.81
C TYR A 351 16.03 9.98 10.46
N GLU A 352 15.69 11.26 10.53
CA GLU A 352 15.79 12.24 9.45
C GLU A 352 16.88 13.27 9.79
N VAL A 353 17.62 13.69 8.77
CA VAL A 353 18.70 14.67 8.84
C VAL A 353 18.40 15.80 7.85
N THR A 354 18.50 17.06 8.29
CA THR A 354 18.41 18.25 7.44
C THR A 354 19.66 19.11 7.61
N VAL A 355 20.27 19.52 6.48
CA VAL A 355 21.51 20.29 6.47
C VAL A 355 21.44 21.42 5.42
N PRO A 356 21.53 22.69 5.82
CA PRO A 356 21.80 23.79 4.89
C PRO A 356 23.21 23.66 4.31
N PHE A 357 23.41 23.92 3.03
CA PHE A 357 24.74 23.90 2.43
C PHE A 357 24.89 24.83 1.22
N THR A 358 26.14 25.14 0.86
CA THR A 358 26.48 25.91 -0.35
C THR A 358 27.74 25.33 -0.97
N ILE A 359 27.64 24.90 -2.23
CA ILE A 359 28.78 24.39 -3.02
C ILE A 359 29.49 25.59 -3.65
N HIS A 360 30.76 25.79 -3.35
CA HIS A 360 31.55 26.89 -3.90
C HIS A 360 32.33 26.46 -5.15
N SER A 361 32.97 25.28 -5.11
CA SER A 361 33.75 24.75 -6.23
C SER A 361 34.01 23.25 -6.11
N ILE A 362 34.52 22.64 -7.18
CA ILE A 362 35.08 21.28 -7.16
C ILE A 362 36.56 21.29 -7.59
N ASP A 363 37.29 20.24 -7.22
CA ASP A 363 38.68 20.01 -7.62
C ASP A 363 38.77 19.06 -8.85
N GLN A 364 39.67 19.37 -9.78
CA GLN A 364 39.91 18.56 -10.99
C GLN A 364 40.53 17.19 -10.70
N GLU A 365 41.34 17.06 -9.63
CA GLU A 365 41.98 15.79 -9.30
C GLU A 365 40.96 14.72 -8.88
N GLY A 366 39.79 15.15 -8.40
CA GLY A 366 38.68 14.25 -8.07
C GLY A 366 38.16 13.40 -9.23
N PHE A 367 38.41 13.76 -10.49
CA PHE A 367 38.05 12.90 -11.64
C PHE A 367 39.04 11.75 -11.89
N ARG A 368 40.16 11.68 -11.15
CA ARG A 368 41.15 10.60 -11.29
C ARG A 368 40.82 9.43 -10.37
N ARG A 369 41.38 8.25 -10.66
CA ARG A 369 41.34 7.10 -9.76
C ARG A 369 42.17 7.38 -8.49
N PRO A 370 41.71 6.97 -7.29
CA PRO A 370 40.56 6.09 -7.04
C PRO A 370 39.22 6.82 -6.79
N SER A 371 39.16 8.13 -7.06
CA SER A 371 38.03 9.02 -6.70
C SER A 371 36.87 8.91 -7.70
N ASN A 372 37.18 8.88 -9.01
CA ASN A 372 36.21 8.69 -10.11
C ASN A 372 35.05 9.73 -10.14
N GLY A 373 35.27 10.90 -9.54
CA GLY A 373 34.33 12.02 -9.49
C GLY A 373 34.37 12.76 -8.16
N PRO A 374 34.19 14.10 -8.12
CA PRO A 374 33.79 14.82 -6.92
C PRO A 374 32.37 14.43 -6.43
N GLY A 375 32.05 14.68 -5.17
CA GLY A 375 30.69 14.48 -4.63
C GLY A 375 30.46 15.11 -3.25
N VAL A 376 29.21 15.43 -2.92
CA VAL A 376 28.82 16.08 -1.65
C VAL A 376 27.42 15.67 -1.19
N GLY A 377 27.27 15.29 0.08
CA GLY A 377 25.99 14.85 0.62
C GLY A 377 26.06 14.19 2.00
N LEU A 378 25.07 13.35 2.30
CA LEU A 378 24.88 12.69 3.59
C LEU A 378 24.98 11.17 3.43
N LEU A 379 25.69 10.52 4.35
CA LEU A 379 25.72 9.06 4.47
C LEU A 379 25.12 8.68 5.84
N LEU A 380 24.13 7.79 5.83
CA LEU A 380 23.38 7.33 7.01
C LEU A 380 23.74 5.89 7.39
N ARG A 381 23.56 5.57 8.67
CA ARG A 381 23.96 4.31 9.31
C ARG A 381 25.42 3.95 9.03
N TRP A 382 26.30 4.89 9.34
CA TRP A 382 27.74 4.66 9.33
C TRP A 382 28.21 4.05 10.65
N GLN A 383 29.21 3.17 10.59
CA GLN A 383 29.76 2.49 11.77
C GLN A 383 31.27 2.69 11.95
N GLY A 384 31.88 3.53 11.09
CA GLY A 384 33.33 3.68 10.97
C GLY A 384 33.89 3.12 9.67
N HIS A 385 35.15 3.46 9.41
CA HIS A 385 35.95 2.69 8.45
C HIS A 385 36.32 1.32 9.06
N TYR A 386 36.48 0.31 8.21
CA TYR A 386 36.91 -1.03 8.61
C TYR A 386 38.22 -1.43 7.93
N GLN A 387 39.02 -2.28 8.59
CA GLN A 387 40.22 -2.86 8.00
C GLN A 387 39.87 -3.83 6.87
N GLN A 388 40.53 -3.67 5.72
CA GLN A 388 40.48 -4.65 4.62
C GLN A 388 41.78 -5.45 4.52
N ALA A 389 42.90 -4.82 4.84
CA ALA A 389 44.19 -5.40 5.11
C ALA A 389 44.83 -4.65 6.31
N ASN A 390 46.16 -4.75 6.45
CA ASN A 390 46.92 -4.06 7.50
C ASN A 390 47.21 -2.59 7.13
N GLU A 391 46.23 -1.87 6.60
CA GLU A 391 46.37 -0.45 6.28
C GLU A 391 46.29 0.45 7.52
N GLN A 392 46.94 1.61 7.41
CA GLN A 392 46.90 2.68 8.41
C GLN A 392 46.88 4.01 7.64
N PRO A 393 45.88 4.90 7.83
CA PRO A 393 44.60 4.64 8.50
C PRO A 393 43.77 3.58 7.74
N THR A 394 42.69 3.10 8.36
CA THR A 394 41.75 2.12 7.80
C THR A 394 40.98 2.70 6.60
N THR A 395 40.77 1.93 5.52
CA THR A 395 40.21 2.48 4.26
C THR A 395 38.92 1.83 3.77
N GLY A 396 38.43 0.79 4.45
CA GLY A 396 37.18 0.13 4.08
C GLY A 396 35.96 1.02 4.37
N TRP A 397 35.25 1.42 3.32
CA TRP A 397 34.12 2.36 3.40
C TRP A 397 32.76 1.76 3.02
N GLN A 398 32.70 0.53 2.48
CA GLN A 398 31.50 -0.03 1.85
C GLN A 398 30.46 -0.64 2.83
N ASN A 399 30.71 -0.55 4.14
CA ASN A 399 29.84 -1.05 5.21
C ASN A 399 29.05 0.11 5.85
N PHE A 400 27.95 0.50 5.20
CA PHE A 400 27.06 1.58 5.62
C PHE A 400 25.64 1.30 5.09
N GLY A 401 24.65 2.05 5.58
CA GLY A 401 23.28 2.01 5.08
C GLY A 401 23.15 2.54 3.66
N ALA A 402 23.01 3.86 3.52
CA ALA A 402 23.01 4.55 2.24
C ALA A 402 23.69 5.93 2.28
N ILE A 403 24.19 6.40 1.14
CA ILE A 403 24.66 7.76 0.90
C ILE A 403 23.81 8.39 -0.21
N GLY A 404 23.18 9.52 0.10
CA GLY A 404 22.51 10.40 -0.85
C GLY A 404 23.35 11.65 -1.06
N TRP A 405 23.73 11.92 -2.31
CA TRP A 405 24.68 12.99 -2.64
C TRP A 405 24.57 13.47 -4.08
N PHE A 406 24.98 14.72 -4.31
CA PHE A 406 25.36 15.16 -5.64
C PHE A 406 26.69 14.53 -6.03
N ARG A 407 26.77 14.04 -7.27
CA ARG A 407 27.96 13.43 -7.84
C ARG A 407 28.29 14.09 -9.17
N TRP A 408 29.58 14.28 -9.45
CA TRP A 408 30.07 14.70 -10.76
C TRP A 408 30.84 13.56 -11.42
N SER A 409 30.69 13.40 -12.73
CA SER A 409 31.47 12.45 -13.52
C SER A 409 31.96 13.11 -14.81
N LYS A 410 33.09 12.65 -15.34
CA LYS A 410 33.65 13.11 -16.60
C LYS A 410 33.54 11.98 -17.62
N ILE A 411 32.65 12.15 -18.60
CA ILE A 411 32.37 11.14 -19.62
C ILE A 411 33.42 11.16 -20.74
N GLU A 412 33.41 10.15 -21.61
CA GLU A 412 34.41 9.96 -22.67
C GLU A 412 34.59 11.16 -23.61
N SER A 413 33.54 11.96 -23.84
CA SER A 413 33.60 13.19 -24.63
C SER A 413 34.38 14.34 -23.96
N GLY A 414 34.81 14.14 -22.71
CA GLY A 414 35.44 15.17 -21.87
C GLY A 414 34.44 16.10 -21.18
N ALA A 415 33.15 16.02 -21.51
CA ALA A 415 32.09 16.75 -20.84
C ALA A 415 31.92 16.29 -19.37
N ILE A 416 31.45 17.20 -18.54
CA ILE A 416 31.18 16.93 -17.12
C ILE A 416 29.66 16.82 -16.96
N ILE A 417 29.23 15.69 -16.41
CA ILE A 417 27.84 15.47 -16.01
C ILE A 417 27.74 15.59 -14.49
N ALA A 418 26.59 16.05 -14.02
CA ALA A 418 26.21 15.98 -12.62
C ALA A 418 24.79 15.45 -12.48
N GLY A 419 24.47 15.00 -11.27
CA GLY A 419 23.17 14.48 -10.91
C GLY A 419 23.20 14.06 -9.44
N GLU A 420 22.04 13.74 -8.90
CA GLU A 420 21.98 13.05 -7.62
C GLU A 420 22.16 11.54 -7.82
N GLN A 421 22.81 10.92 -6.86
CA GLN A 421 23.04 9.48 -6.79
C GLN A 421 22.70 9.00 -5.38
N MET A 422 22.20 7.77 -5.28
CA MET A 422 22.09 7.07 -4.02
C MET A 422 22.82 5.74 -4.11
N LEU A 423 23.84 5.55 -3.26
CA LEU A 423 24.53 4.27 -3.10
C LEU A 423 24.15 3.65 -1.76
N ALA A 424 24.06 2.32 -1.69
CA ALA A 424 23.83 1.55 -0.47
C ALA A 424 24.91 0.49 -0.24
N TYR A 425 24.76 -0.28 0.84
CA TYR A 425 25.65 -1.37 1.26
C TYR A 425 26.34 -2.14 0.12
N GLY A 426 27.66 -2.24 0.22
CA GLY A 426 28.55 -2.72 -0.83
C GLY A 426 28.94 -1.65 -1.87
N GLY A 427 28.58 -0.39 -1.66
CA GLY A 427 28.81 0.70 -2.62
C GLY A 427 28.03 0.52 -3.92
N ARG A 428 26.78 0.05 -3.83
CA ARG A 428 25.91 -0.24 -4.99
C ARG A 428 24.88 0.85 -5.19
N GLU A 429 24.74 1.32 -6.42
CA GLU A 429 23.71 2.30 -6.78
C GLU A 429 22.30 1.70 -6.64
N ILE A 430 21.40 2.46 -6.00
CA ILE A 430 20.00 2.08 -5.74
C ILE A 430 18.97 3.11 -6.22
N ALA A 431 19.41 4.34 -6.52
CA ALA A 431 18.64 5.38 -7.19
C ALA A 431 19.57 6.43 -7.83
N THR A 432 19.09 7.15 -8.84
CA THR A 432 19.71 8.37 -9.39
C THR A 432 18.63 9.37 -9.81
N ASN A 433 18.93 10.66 -9.70
CA ASN A 433 18.15 11.73 -10.34
C ASN A 433 19.08 12.56 -11.25
N PRO A 434 19.22 12.21 -12.54
CA PRO A 434 20.15 12.86 -13.46
C PRO A 434 19.70 14.27 -13.88
N ALA A 435 18.43 14.63 -13.69
CA ALA A 435 17.89 15.95 -14.01
C ALA A 435 18.20 16.98 -12.92
N LYS A 436 18.26 16.55 -11.66
CA LYS A 436 18.56 17.39 -10.50
C LYS A 436 20.05 17.70 -10.46
N THR A 437 20.42 18.90 -10.91
CA THR A 437 21.82 19.35 -11.00
C THR A 437 22.15 20.47 -10.01
N PRO A 438 23.31 20.42 -9.33
CA PRO A 438 23.73 21.47 -8.41
C PRO A 438 24.19 22.72 -9.17
N SER A 439 23.89 23.89 -8.62
CA SER A 439 24.52 25.16 -9.04
C SER A 439 25.51 25.64 -7.98
N PHE A 440 26.64 26.19 -8.41
CA PHE A 440 27.65 26.78 -7.52
C PHE A 440 27.18 28.12 -6.94
N GLU A 441 27.64 28.46 -5.74
CA GLU A 441 27.33 29.68 -4.97
C GLU A 441 25.82 29.92 -4.72
N VAL A 442 25.02 28.85 -4.78
CA VAL A 442 23.59 28.87 -4.43
C VAL A 442 23.40 28.12 -3.09
N PRO A 443 22.67 28.69 -2.13
CA PRO A 443 22.33 28.00 -0.89
C PRO A 443 21.18 27.01 -1.10
N TYR A 444 21.35 25.80 -0.57
CA TYR A 444 20.38 24.71 -0.61
C TYR A 444 20.13 24.17 0.80
N LEU A 445 19.04 23.43 0.98
CA LEU A 445 18.91 22.43 2.04
C LEU A 445 19.01 21.05 1.37
N MET A 446 19.73 20.14 2.02
CA MET A 446 19.64 18.70 1.75
C MET A 446 18.91 18.04 2.92
N LYS A 447 18.03 17.09 2.63
CA LYS A 447 17.35 16.25 3.61
C LYS A 447 17.50 14.78 3.24
N MET A 448 17.77 13.94 4.23
CA MET A 448 17.83 12.49 4.06
C MET A 448 17.21 11.78 5.26
N SER A 449 16.40 10.75 5.02
CA SER A 449 15.84 9.89 6.07
C SER A 449 16.16 8.42 5.86
N VAL A 450 16.20 7.67 6.96
CA VAL A 450 16.28 6.20 6.99
C VAL A 450 15.18 5.62 7.88
N GLN A 451 14.39 4.71 7.33
CA GLN A 451 13.28 4.06 8.01
C GLN A 451 13.45 2.52 7.94
N SER A 452 13.61 1.87 9.08
CA SER A 452 13.70 0.41 9.16
C SER A 452 12.47 -0.28 8.58
N SER A 453 12.68 -1.39 7.86
CA SER A 453 11.59 -2.30 7.54
C SER A 453 11.05 -2.95 8.83
N PRO A 454 9.73 -3.18 8.96
CA PRO A 454 9.17 -4.00 10.04
C PRO A 454 9.58 -5.49 9.94
N ASN A 455 10.16 -5.92 8.81
CA ASN A 455 10.77 -7.24 8.66
C ASN A 455 12.29 -7.14 8.86
N ALA A 456 12.82 -7.80 9.88
CA ALA A 456 14.24 -7.76 10.26
C ALA A 456 15.22 -8.29 9.18
N ASN A 457 14.73 -8.98 8.15
CA ASN A 457 15.51 -9.48 7.02
C ASN A 457 15.27 -8.67 5.73
N ARG A 458 14.60 -7.50 5.81
CA ARG A 458 14.37 -6.62 4.68
C ARG A 458 15.15 -5.32 4.81
N ASP A 459 15.47 -4.82 3.63
CA ASP A 459 16.14 -3.55 3.40
C ASP A 459 15.35 -2.37 3.99
N SER A 460 16.06 -1.43 4.59
CA SER A 460 15.50 -0.17 5.10
C SER A 460 15.09 0.73 3.95
N TYR A 461 14.17 1.65 4.18
CA TYR A 461 13.75 2.60 3.17
C TYR A 461 14.46 3.94 3.35
N TYR A 462 15.15 4.39 2.31
CA TYR A 462 15.91 5.64 2.29
C TYR A 462 15.26 6.64 1.36
N ARG A 463 15.26 7.91 1.78
CA ARG A 463 14.73 9.02 1.00
C ARG A 463 15.72 10.18 1.02
N PHE A 464 15.94 10.84 -0.11
CA PHE A 464 16.84 11.98 -0.25
C PHE A 464 16.19 13.06 -1.12
N LYS A 465 16.29 14.33 -0.70
CA LYS A 465 15.84 15.48 -1.48
C LYS A 465 16.70 16.73 -1.23
N VAL A 466 16.79 17.58 -2.23
CA VAL A 466 17.54 18.84 -2.19
C VAL A 466 16.70 19.98 -2.80
N TRP A 467 16.62 21.12 -2.14
CA TRP A 467 15.93 22.29 -2.68
C TRP A 467 16.66 23.57 -2.31
N ARG A 468 16.39 24.68 -3.02
CA ARG A 468 17.07 25.94 -2.73
C ARG A 468 16.57 26.52 -1.41
N ALA A 469 17.45 27.13 -0.64
CA ALA A 469 17.14 27.59 0.72
C ALA A 469 16.11 28.73 0.79
N ASN A 470 15.74 29.32 -0.35
CA ASN A 470 14.71 30.36 -0.48
C ASN A 470 13.40 29.84 -1.09
N GLU A 471 13.29 28.54 -1.35
CA GLU A 471 12.09 27.85 -1.85
C GLU A 471 11.48 27.01 -0.70
N PRO A 472 10.14 26.78 -0.69
CA PRO A 472 9.53 25.87 0.26
C PRO A 472 10.06 24.43 0.07
N GLU A 473 9.99 23.62 1.13
CA GLU A 473 10.35 22.20 1.05
C GLU A 473 9.39 21.47 0.09
N PRO A 474 9.89 20.76 -0.95
CA PRO A 474 9.03 19.95 -1.82
C PRO A 474 8.56 18.68 -1.10
N LEU A 475 7.26 18.35 -1.17
CA LEU A 475 6.77 17.08 -0.61
C LEU A 475 7.39 15.85 -1.28
N THR A 476 7.56 15.89 -2.60
CA THR A 476 8.14 14.78 -3.35
C THR A 476 9.63 14.70 -3.08
N TRP A 477 10.08 13.52 -2.65
CA TRP A 477 11.50 13.21 -2.54
C TRP A 477 12.14 13.11 -3.94
N ASP A 478 13.38 13.59 -4.09
CA ASP A 478 14.08 13.52 -5.38
C ASP A 478 14.54 12.10 -5.72
N MET A 479 14.80 11.28 -4.69
CA MET A 479 15.07 9.86 -4.79
C MET A 479 14.55 9.12 -3.54
N GLU A 480 13.84 8.02 -3.75
CA GLU A 480 13.47 7.07 -2.70
C GLU A 480 13.78 5.64 -3.17
N SER A 481 14.32 4.80 -2.28
CA SER A 481 14.58 3.40 -2.61
C SER A 481 14.75 2.55 -1.35
N PHE A 482 14.57 1.24 -1.50
CA PHE A 482 15.01 0.28 -0.48
C PHE A 482 16.54 0.16 -0.50
N GLY A 483 17.12 -0.09 0.67
CA GLY A 483 18.54 -0.39 0.88
C GLY A 483 18.96 -1.73 0.29
N ARG A 484 19.92 -2.41 0.94
CA ARG A 484 20.37 -3.73 0.45
C ARG A 484 20.72 -4.69 1.58
N ALA A 485 20.40 -5.97 1.35
CA ALA A 485 20.58 -7.03 2.34
C ALA A 485 22.03 -7.11 2.83
N GLY A 486 22.19 -7.09 4.16
CA GLY A 486 23.49 -7.04 4.83
C GLY A 486 23.94 -5.63 5.25
N GLU A 487 23.15 -4.58 4.97
CA GLU A 487 23.40 -3.24 5.51
C GLU A 487 23.38 -3.20 7.06
N PRO A 488 24.09 -2.25 7.69
CA PRO A 488 23.92 -1.95 9.10
C PRO A 488 22.47 -1.57 9.46
N LEU A 489 21.97 -2.16 10.55
CA LEU A 489 20.67 -1.80 11.12
C LEU A 489 20.71 -0.50 11.94
N THR A 490 21.90 -0.08 12.37
CA THR A 490 22.15 1.16 13.10
C THR A 490 23.47 1.80 12.68
N GLY A 491 23.61 3.11 12.91
CA GLY A 491 24.85 3.84 12.75
C GLY A 491 24.65 5.35 12.80
N SER A 492 25.75 6.10 12.93
CA SER A 492 25.74 7.56 12.89
C SER A 492 25.47 8.09 11.48
N LEU A 493 25.43 9.42 11.32
CA LEU A 493 25.55 10.04 10.00
C LEU A 493 26.98 10.55 9.74
N LEU A 494 27.33 10.70 8.46
CA LEU A 494 28.49 11.42 7.97
C LEU A 494 28.07 12.59 7.08
N LEU A 495 28.65 13.76 7.32
CA LEU A 495 28.80 14.79 6.30
C LEU A 495 29.95 14.40 5.37
N VAL A 496 29.68 14.38 4.06
CA VAL A 496 30.65 13.95 3.05
C VAL A 496 30.95 15.11 2.10
N ALA A 497 32.21 15.54 2.04
CA ALA A 497 32.72 16.44 1.01
C ALA A 497 33.94 15.82 0.32
N HIS A 498 33.74 15.31 -0.90
CA HIS A 498 34.73 14.50 -1.62
C HIS A 498 35.23 15.28 -2.84
N HIS A 499 36.42 15.88 -2.76
CA HIS A 499 36.93 16.86 -3.75
C HIS A 499 35.97 18.06 -4.01
N VAL A 500 35.18 18.46 -3.00
CA VAL A 500 34.22 19.58 -3.07
C VAL A 500 34.51 20.63 -2.00
N ASP A 501 34.58 21.90 -2.39
CA ASP A 501 34.54 23.04 -1.48
C ASP A 501 33.08 23.39 -1.17
N VAL A 502 32.67 23.11 0.06
CA VAL A 502 31.29 23.27 0.53
C VAL A 502 31.29 23.87 1.93
N SER A 503 30.41 24.84 2.16
CA SER A 503 30.04 25.27 3.51
C SER A 503 28.76 24.54 3.92
N PHE A 504 28.79 23.83 5.04
CA PHE A 504 27.60 23.27 5.69
C PHE A 504 27.15 24.19 6.83
N GLY A 505 25.86 24.48 6.92
CA GLY A 505 25.22 25.07 8.09
C GLY A 505 24.87 23.99 9.13
N ASP A 506 24.16 24.41 10.18
CA ASP A 506 23.85 23.54 11.32
C ASP A 506 23.08 22.28 10.90
N VAL A 507 23.49 21.13 11.45
CA VAL A 507 22.89 19.83 11.12
C VAL A 507 21.78 19.54 12.12
N THR A 508 20.53 19.46 11.65
CA THR A 508 19.39 19.05 12.48
C THR A 508 19.09 17.57 12.26
N VAL A 509 18.98 16.81 13.35
CA VAL A 509 18.59 15.39 13.35
C VAL A 509 17.35 15.19 14.21
N ARG A 510 16.36 14.46 13.67
CA ARG A 510 15.13 14.08 14.39
C ARG A 510 14.89 12.57 14.29
N PRO A 511 14.53 11.88 15.39
CA PRO A 511 14.03 10.50 15.32
C PRO A 511 12.73 10.48 14.54
N LEU A 512 12.51 9.48 13.67
CA LEU A 512 11.26 9.41 12.90
C LEU A 512 10.02 9.22 13.81
N ALA A 513 10.21 8.60 14.99
CA ALA A 513 9.16 8.47 16.00
C ALA A 513 8.73 9.80 16.65
N ASP A 514 9.58 10.84 16.59
CA ASP A 514 9.31 12.19 17.10
C ASP A 514 8.79 13.14 16.00
N ILE A 515 8.58 12.63 14.79
CA ILE A 515 7.95 13.37 13.69
C ILE A 515 6.47 12.96 13.63
N THR A 516 5.63 13.90 14.04
CA THR A 516 4.18 13.87 13.84
C THR A 516 3.82 14.95 12.84
N SER A 517 2.88 14.64 11.96
CA SER A 517 2.47 15.50 10.85
C SER A 517 0.96 15.63 10.79
N THR A 518 0.46 16.73 10.23
CA THR A 518 -0.96 17.01 10.06
C THR A 518 -1.38 16.95 8.59
N ILE A 519 -2.65 16.63 8.33
CA ILE A 519 -3.26 16.78 7.01
C ILE A 519 -4.35 17.83 7.13
N THR A 520 -4.15 18.97 6.47
CA THR A 520 -5.15 20.03 6.33
C THR A 520 -5.81 19.92 4.96
N THR A 521 -7.13 19.77 4.94
CA THR A 521 -7.91 19.70 3.70
C THR A 521 -8.85 20.90 3.57
N ALA A 522 -9.02 21.38 2.34
CA ALA A 522 -9.97 22.42 1.99
C ALA A 522 -10.75 22.05 0.73
N THR A 523 -11.89 22.71 0.50
CA THR A 523 -12.64 22.63 -0.76
C THR A 523 -13.08 24.03 -1.19
N ASP A 524 -13.48 24.16 -2.44
CA ASP A 524 -14.18 25.33 -2.98
C ASP A 524 -15.66 25.44 -2.50
N ASN A 525 -16.09 24.59 -1.56
CA ASN A 525 -17.46 24.37 -1.06
C ASN A 525 -18.38 23.59 -2.01
N ASN A 526 -17.90 23.13 -3.17
CA ASN A 526 -18.68 22.33 -4.12
C ASN A 526 -18.49 20.81 -3.93
N GLY A 527 -17.81 20.40 -2.86
CA GLY A 527 -17.66 19.00 -2.46
C GLY A 527 -17.04 18.87 -1.07
N VAL A 528 -16.76 17.62 -0.70
CA VAL A 528 -16.14 17.20 0.57
C VAL A 528 -14.86 16.43 0.30
N VAL A 529 -13.94 16.47 1.27
CA VAL A 529 -12.71 15.65 1.28
C VAL A 529 -12.74 14.78 2.52
N LEU A 530 -12.63 13.47 2.31
CA LEU A 530 -12.47 12.47 3.34
C LEU A 530 -10.99 12.04 3.39
N VAL A 531 -10.50 11.73 4.58
CA VAL A 531 -9.13 11.31 4.85
C VAL A 531 -9.23 10.06 5.72
N GLU A 532 -8.69 8.93 5.26
CA GLU A 532 -8.76 7.64 5.96
C GLU A 532 -7.36 7.04 6.21
N PRO A 533 -7.01 6.73 7.47
CA PRO A 533 -7.73 7.08 8.70
C PRO A 533 -7.72 8.60 8.95
N LYS A 534 -8.77 9.17 9.53
CA LYS A 534 -8.76 10.58 9.99
C LYS A 534 -8.11 10.67 11.36
N LYS A 535 -7.09 11.53 11.50
CA LYS A 535 -6.40 11.79 12.77
C LYS A 535 -6.02 13.27 12.91
N ASP A 536 -5.90 13.74 14.16
CA ASP A 536 -5.33 15.07 14.45
C ASP A 536 -3.84 15.14 14.08
N SER A 537 -3.14 14.01 14.15
CA SER A 537 -1.75 13.86 13.72
C SER A 537 -1.43 12.43 13.29
N TYR A 538 -0.55 12.30 12.31
CA TYR A 538 -0.08 11.04 11.71
C TYR A 538 1.36 10.78 12.13
N ALA A 539 1.73 9.50 12.28
CA ALA A 539 3.11 9.11 12.49
C ALA A 539 3.91 9.19 11.18
N TYR A 540 5.24 9.36 11.26
CA TYR A 540 6.09 9.44 10.08
C TYR A 540 6.00 8.20 9.17
N GLY A 541 5.64 8.45 7.90
CA GLY A 541 5.44 7.43 6.89
C GLY A 541 4.15 6.63 7.06
N GLU A 542 3.17 7.11 7.84
CA GLU A 542 1.86 6.48 7.95
C GLU A 542 1.08 6.58 6.61
N PRO A 543 0.51 5.48 6.09
CA PRO A 543 -0.27 5.52 4.86
C PRO A 543 -1.66 6.12 5.10
N VAL A 544 -2.10 6.96 4.17
CA VAL A 544 -3.42 7.60 4.18
C VAL A 544 -4.02 7.56 2.78
N GLU A 545 -5.32 7.28 2.70
CA GLU A 545 -6.14 7.48 1.50
C GLU A 545 -6.98 8.75 1.65
N ILE A 546 -7.04 9.57 0.59
CA ILE A 546 -7.80 10.82 0.55
C ILE A 546 -8.79 10.77 -0.61
N LEU A 547 -10.08 10.88 -0.31
CA LEU A 547 -11.17 10.85 -1.28
C LEU A 547 -11.88 12.20 -1.36
N ALA A 548 -11.84 12.85 -2.52
CA ALA A 548 -12.69 13.99 -2.86
C ALA A 548 -14.03 13.51 -3.47
N THR A 549 -15.15 13.93 -2.88
CA THR A 549 -16.50 13.65 -3.41
C THR A 549 -17.24 14.96 -3.66
N GLY A 550 -17.67 15.18 -4.90
CA GLY A 550 -18.43 16.37 -5.27
C GLY A 550 -19.84 16.36 -4.68
N ASN A 551 -20.35 17.55 -4.38
CA ASN A 551 -21.76 17.75 -4.06
C ASN A 551 -22.63 17.46 -5.30
N SER A 552 -23.93 17.29 -5.13
CA SER A 552 -24.85 17.00 -6.24
C SER A 552 -24.71 18.02 -7.39
N GLY A 553 -24.41 17.53 -8.60
CA GLY A 553 -24.16 18.35 -9.79
C GLY A 553 -22.70 18.71 -10.04
N PHE A 554 -21.78 18.36 -9.13
CA PHE A 554 -20.34 18.61 -9.27
C PHE A 554 -19.53 17.32 -9.29
N ALA A 555 -18.52 17.25 -10.15
CA ALA A 555 -17.49 16.21 -10.12
C ALA A 555 -16.18 16.78 -9.58
N PHE A 556 -15.37 15.91 -8.98
CA PHE A 556 -13.98 16.26 -8.65
C PHE A 556 -13.21 16.60 -9.94
N ASN A 557 -12.46 17.70 -9.91
CA ASN A 557 -11.64 18.15 -11.02
C ASN A 557 -10.17 17.79 -10.76
N GLU A 558 -9.54 18.41 -9.75
CA GLU A 558 -8.15 18.17 -9.39
C GLU A 558 -7.81 18.64 -7.96
N TRP A 559 -6.72 18.12 -7.42
CA TRP A 559 -6.07 18.59 -6.20
C TRP A 559 -5.18 19.81 -6.45
N HIS A 560 -5.11 20.67 -5.44
CA HIS A 560 -4.25 21.84 -5.37
C HIS A 560 -3.58 21.94 -3.99
N GLY A 561 -2.60 22.84 -3.87
CA GLY A 561 -1.80 23.00 -2.65
C GLY A 561 -0.49 22.27 -2.80
N ASP A 562 -0.10 21.55 -1.75
CA ASP A 562 1.19 20.84 -1.70
C ASP A 562 1.20 19.58 -2.59
N ILE A 563 0.01 19.06 -2.92
CA ILE A 563 -0.19 17.97 -3.90
C ILE A 563 -1.06 18.49 -5.05
N GLN A 564 -0.69 18.12 -6.28
CA GLN A 564 -1.37 18.53 -7.51
C GLN A 564 -1.63 17.31 -8.40
N GLY A 565 -2.81 17.26 -9.03
CA GLY A 565 -3.17 16.20 -9.97
C GLY A 565 -4.61 15.73 -9.84
N THR A 566 -4.99 14.77 -10.67
CA THR A 566 -6.39 14.29 -10.82
C THR A 566 -6.63 12.90 -10.23
N GLU A 567 -5.68 12.34 -9.50
CA GLU A 567 -5.80 11.03 -8.86
C GLU A 567 -6.75 11.09 -7.67
N ASN A 568 -7.80 10.26 -7.67
CA ASN A 568 -8.84 10.26 -6.64
C ASN A 568 -9.55 8.89 -6.61
N PRO A 569 -9.46 8.10 -5.52
CA PRO A 569 -8.74 8.41 -4.26
C PRO A 569 -7.24 8.61 -4.46
N LEU A 570 -6.65 9.47 -3.63
CA LEU A 570 -5.22 9.77 -3.57
C LEU A 570 -4.62 9.01 -2.38
N THR A 571 -3.67 8.10 -2.62
CA THR A 571 -2.95 7.38 -1.56
C THR A 571 -1.53 7.93 -1.38
N LEU A 572 -1.11 8.20 -0.14
CA LEU A 572 0.22 8.73 0.16
C LEU A 572 0.77 8.24 1.51
N LEU A 573 2.06 8.48 1.75
CA LEU A 573 2.72 8.30 3.06
C LEU A 573 2.97 9.67 3.68
N VAL A 574 2.47 9.91 4.90
CA VAL A 574 2.61 11.21 5.57
C VAL A 574 3.99 11.34 6.19
N THR A 575 4.91 12.09 5.56
CA THR A 575 6.28 12.32 6.08
C THR A 575 6.50 13.72 6.64
N GLU A 576 5.63 14.67 6.30
CA GLU A 576 5.63 16.07 6.76
C GLU A 576 4.18 16.60 6.75
N ASP A 577 3.95 17.84 7.20
CA ASP A 577 2.61 18.47 7.14
C ASP A 577 2.14 18.60 5.68
N ILE A 578 0.87 18.30 5.41
CA ILE A 578 0.29 18.35 4.06
C ILE A 578 -0.95 19.25 4.06
N SER A 579 -0.96 20.29 3.23
CA SER A 579 -2.10 21.16 2.96
C SER A 579 -2.58 21.00 1.52
N LEU A 580 -3.79 20.45 1.35
CA LEU A 580 -4.38 20.18 0.04
C LEU A 580 -5.80 20.74 -0.09
N THR A 581 -6.17 21.14 -1.31
CA THR A 581 -7.51 21.64 -1.66
C THR A 581 -8.09 20.83 -2.81
N ALA A 582 -9.31 20.31 -2.65
CA ALA A 582 -10.06 19.73 -3.76
C ALA A 582 -10.82 20.84 -4.52
N SER A 583 -10.66 20.87 -5.83
CA SER A 583 -11.50 21.66 -6.74
C SER A 583 -12.58 20.77 -7.35
N PHE A 584 -13.77 21.32 -7.56
CA PHE A 584 -14.87 20.61 -8.21
C PHE A 584 -15.47 21.46 -9.34
N VAL A 585 -15.90 20.79 -10.40
CA VAL A 585 -16.44 21.42 -11.60
C VAL A 585 -17.84 20.88 -11.89
N VAL A 586 -18.72 21.70 -12.46
CA VAL A 586 -19.97 21.22 -13.07
C VAL A 586 -19.60 20.58 -14.41
N PRO A 587 -19.77 19.26 -14.59
CA PRO A 587 -19.41 18.60 -15.85
C PRO A 587 -20.34 18.99 -16.98
N GLU A 588 -19.85 18.89 -18.23
CA GLU A 588 -20.71 19.07 -19.41
C GLU A 588 -21.84 18.02 -19.43
N PRO A 589 -23.10 18.39 -19.74
CA PRO A 589 -24.21 17.46 -19.70
C PRO A 589 -24.04 16.32 -20.71
N SER A 590 -24.18 15.08 -20.22
CA SER A 590 -23.83 13.83 -20.90
C SER A 590 -25.00 13.24 -21.70
N VAL A 591 -24.70 12.35 -22.65
CA VAL A 591 -25.67 11.72 -23.57
C VAL A 591 -25.88 10.24 -23.23
N VAL A 592 -27.13 9.78 -23.25
CA VAL A 592 -27.49 8.36 -23.19
C VAL A 592 -27.74 7.84 -24.61
N THR A 593 -26.96 6.85 -25.04
CA THR A 593 -27.04 6.23 -26.38
C THR A 593 -27.54 4.79 -26.27
N PRO A 594 -28.87 4.55 -26.33
CA PRO A 594 -29.45 3.21 -26.29
C PRO A 594 -29.35 2.53 -27.67
N THR A 595 -28.88 1.28 -27.67
CA THR A 595 -28.76 0.40 -28.85
C THR A 595 -29.57 -0.87 -28.61
N VAL A 596 -30.23 -1.39 -29.65
CA VAL A 596 -31.01 -2.64 -29.57
C VAL A 596 -30.35 -3.70 -30.45
N GLN A 597 -30.17 -4.90 -29.91
CA GLN A 597 -29.71 -6.07 -30.64
C GLN A 597 -30.81 -7.15 -30.57
N GLY A 598 -31.36 -7.58 -31.71
CA GLY A 598 -32.50 -8.50 -31.76
C GLY A 598 -33.87 -7.82 -31.62
N ASP A 599 -34.94 -8.61 -31.52
CA ASP A 599 -36.30 -8.10 -31.61
C ASP A 599 -36.83 -7.58 -30.26
N GLY A 600 -36.59 -6.29 -30.00
CA GLY A 600 -37.01 -5.60 -28.78
C GLY A 600 -37.00 -4.08 -28.93
N SER A 601 -37.03 -3.36 -27.80
CA SER A 601 -36.90 -1.91 -27.73
C SER A 601 -36.39 -1.46 -26.35
N ILE A 602 -35.88 -0.22 -26.25
CA ILE A 602 -35.50 0.41 -24.99
C ILE A 602 -36.35 1.66 -24.77
N ILE A 603 -36.94 1.79 -23.58
CA ILE A 603 -37.57 3.03 -23.10
C ILE A 603 -36.60 3.71 -22.14
N VAL A 604 -36.32 4.99 -22.37
CA VAL A 604 -35.50 5.86 -21.52
C VAL A 604 -36.42 6.83 -20.78
N SER A 605 -36.29 6.96 -19.46
CA SER A 605 -37.15 7.82 -18.63
C SER A 605 -36.37 8.53 -17.51
N PRO A 606 -36.37 9.88 -17.45
CA PRO A 606 -36.87 10.79 -18.48
C PRO A 606 -36.09 10.62 -19.80
N ALA A 607 -36.69 10.94 -20.94
CA ALA A 607 -36.00 11.00 -22.22
C ALA A 607 -35.56 12.46 -22.48
N LYS A 608 -34.25 12.68 -22.61
CA LYS A 608 -33.62 13.97 -22.92
C LYS A 608 -32.48 13.79 -23.94
N ASP A 609 -32.16 14.86 -24.66
CA ASP A 609 -30.98 14.93 -25.54
C ASP A 609 -29.65 14.94 -24.77
N LYS A 610 -29.68 15.52 -23.56
CA LYS A 610 -28.58 15.54 -22.59
C LYS A 610 -29.12 15.46 -21.17
N TYR A 611 -28.31 14.95 -20.25
CA TYR A 611 -28.61 14.77 -18.83
C TYR A 611 -27.55 15.46 -17.98
N GLU A 612 -27.99 16.11 -16.91
CA GLU A 612 -27.08 16.78 -15.98
C GLU A 612 -26.28 15.75 -15.17
N PHE A 613 -25.10 16.15 -14.66
CA PHE A 613 -24.31 15.28 -13.81
C PHE A 613 -25.10 14.87 -12.55
N ASP A 614 -25.01 13.59 -12.21
CA ASP A 614 -25.70 12.92 -11.11
C ASP A 614 -27.25 12.80 -11.27
N GLU A 615 -27.81 13.17 -12.43
CA GLU A 615 -29.23 12.97 -12.78
C GLU A 615 -29.59 11.48 -12.87
N ARG A 616 -30.76 11.08 -12.36
CA ARG A 616 -31.24 9.69 -12.46
C ARG A 616 -32.00 9.42 -13.74
N VAL A 617 -31.58 8.38 -14.45
CA VAL A 617 -32.23 7.84 -15.67
C VAL A 617 -32.63 6.39 -15.43
N THR A 618 -33.81 6.02 -15.92
CA THR A 618 -34.33 4.65 -15.89
C THR A 618 -34.45 4.10 -17.32
N LEU A 619 -33.91 2.91 -17.53
CA LEU A 619 -33.83 2.21 -18.81
C LEU A 619 -34.65 0.91 -18.70
N THR A 620 -35.63 0.75 -19.59
CA THR A 620 -36.52 -0.42 -19.63
C THR A 620 -36.39 -1.13 -20.96
N ALA A 621 -35.90 -2.36 -20.96
CA ALA A 621 -35.91 -3.24 -22.12
C ALA A 621 -37.30 -3.86 -22.29
N VAL A 622 -37.87 -3.78 -23.48
CA VAL A 622 -39.21 -4.31 -23.81
C VAL A 622 -39.06 -5.27 -25.00
N PRO A 623 -39.10 -6.60 -24.78
CA PRO A 623 -39.02 -7.58 -25.85
C PRO A 623 -40.22 -7.50 -26.80
N GLN A 624 -40.01 -7.81 -28.08
CA GLN A 624 -41.11 -8.06 -29.01
C GLN A 624 -41.59 -9.52 -28.92
N ASN A 625 -42.77 -9.80 -29.48
CA ASN A 625 -43.41 -11.11 -29.39
C ASN A 625 -42.51 -12.23 -29.96
N GLY A 626 -42.24 -13.26 -29.15
CA GLY A 626 -41.36 -14.38 -29.51
C GLY A 626 -39.87 -14.18 -29.17
N SER A 627 -39.49 -13.04 -28.62
CA SER A 627 -38.13 -12.76 -28.15
C SER A 627 -38.07 -12.55 -26.64
N VAL A 628 -36.93 -12.88 -26.05
CA VAL A 628 -36.62 -12.67 -24.63
C VAL A 628 -35.48 -11.65 -24.49
N PHE A 629 -35.53 -10.81 -23.46
CA PHE A 629 -34.41 -9.96 -23.08
C PHE A 629 -33.31 -10.84 -22.47
N THR A 630 -32.09 -10.77 -23.01
CA THR A 630 -30.96 -11.61 -22.58
C THR A 630 -29.93 -10.83 -21.75
N GLY A 631 -30.02 -9.50 -21.71
CA GLY A 631 -29.21 -8.66 -20.83
C GLY A 631 -28.82 -7.31 -21.43
N TRP A 632 -28.29 -6.45 -20.56
CA TRP A 632 -27.61 -5.22 -20.92
C TRP A 632 -26.12 -5.46 -21.17
N SER A 633 -25.53 -4.65 -22.04
CA SER A 633 -24.08 -4.55 -22.25
C SER A 633 -23.68 -3.12 -22.65
N GLY A 634 -22.38 -2.83 -22.72
CA GLY A 634 -21.84 -1.48 -22.96
C GLY A 634 -21.34 -0.86 -21.66
N ALA A 635 -21.82 0.33 -21.32
CA ALA A 635 -21.43 1.08 -20.11
C ALA A 635 -21.81 0.38 -18.79
N PHE A 636 -22.66 -0.65 -18.84
CA PHE A 636 -22.95 -1.56 -17.74
C PHE A 636 -23.45 -2.90 -18.29
N SER A 637 -23.50 -3.92 -17.44
CA SER A 637 -23.92 -5.28 -17.80
C SER A 637 -24.89 -5.87 -16.77
N GLY A 638 -25.56 -6.96 -17.14
CA GLY A 638 -26.50 -7.70 -16.28
C GLY A 638 -27.93 -7.71 -16.80
N GLN A 639 -28.83 -8.38 -16.09
CA GLN A 639 -30.20 -8.67 -16.58
C GLN A 639 -31.31 -7.89 -15.85
N SER A 640 -30.96 -6.99 -14.93
CA SER A 640 -31.94 -6.18 -14.18
C SER A 640 -32.76 -5.28 -15.11
N ASN A 641 -34.08 -5.41 -15.11
CA ASN A 641 -34.96 -4.66 -16.01
C ASN A 641 -36.33 -4.39 -15.33
N PRO A 642 -36.76 -3.13 -15.17
CA PRO A 642 -36.06 -1.89 -15.52
C PRO A 642 -34.82 -1.62 -14.65
N MET A 643 -33.87 -0.86 -15.19
CA MET A 643 -32.63 -0.47 -14.51
C MET A 643 -32.59 1.04 -14.28
N SER A 644 -32.27 1.50 -13.07
CA SER A 644 -32.18 2.92 -12.72
C SER A 644 -30.78 3.27 -12.23
N LEU A 645 -30.18 4.32 -12.80
CA LEU A 645 -28.79 4.73 -12.54
C LEU A 645 -28.64 6.26 -12.54
N LYS A 646 -27.53 6.76 -11.99
CA LYS A 646 -27.14 8.18 -12.08
C LYS A 646 -26.18 8.36 -13.26
N ILE A 647 -26.35 9.45 -14.01
CA ILE A 647 -25.47 9.82 -15.13
C ILE A 647 -24.22 10.52 -14.59
N ARG A 648 -23.04 9.96 -14.87
CA ARG A 648 -21.74 10.59 -14.51
C ARG A 648 -20.87 10.94 -15.72
N ASN A 649 -21.20 10.37 -16.87
CA ASN A 649 -20.50 10.48 -18.14
C ASN A 649 -21.41 9.94 -19.25
N ASP A 650 -21.00 10.09 -20.51
CA ASP A 650 -21.71 9.53 -21.66
C ASP A 650 -21.92 8.02 -21.53
N LEU A 651 -23.16 7.58 -21.79
CA LEU A 651 -23.66 6.25 -21.46
C LEU A 651 -24.11 5.51 -22.73
N ALA A 652 -23.21 4.75 -23.34
CA ALA A 652 -23.55 3.83 -24.44
C ALA A 652 -24.04 2.49 -23.87
N VAL A 653 -25.30 2.15 -24.10
CA VAL A 653 -25.95 0.93 -23.57
C VAL A 653 -26.59 0.13 -24.69
N THR A 654 -26.39 -1.19 -24.70
CA THR A 654 -27.07 -2.12 -25.59
C THR A 654 -28.01 -3.03 -24.79
N ALA A 655 -29.27 -3.13 -25.20
CA ALA A 655 -30.17 -4.20 -24.78
C ALA A 655 -30.13 -5.32 -25.83
N SER A 656 -29.77 -6.52 -25.38
CA SER A 656 -29.78 -7.72 -26.22
C SER A 656 -31.08 -8.50 -26.01
N PHE A 657 -31.64 -8.95 -27.13
CA PHE A 657 -32.82 -9.79 -27.23
C PHE A 657 -32.48 -10.96 -28.15
N ALA A 658 -32.99 -12.15 -27.82
CA ALA A 658 -32.84 -13.34 -28.66
C ALA A 658 -34.20 -13.97 -28.94
N GLN A 659 -34.34 -14.62 -30.09
CA GLN A 659 -35.45 -15.56 -30.32
C GLN A 659 -35.29 -16.72 -29.34
N GLY A 660 -36.10 -16.67 -28.28
CA GLY A 660 -36.28 -17.78 -27.37
C GLY A 660 -37.46 -18.62 -27.85
N VAL A 661 -37.19 -19.80 -28.41
CA VAL A 661 -38.12 -20.92 -28.16
C VAL A 661 -38.05 -21.12 -26.65
N ALA A 662 -39.07 -20.66 -25.92
CA ALA A 662 -38.89 -20.49 -24.48
C ALA A 662 -38.54 -21.82 -23.80
N ALA A 663 -37.73 -21.71 -22.74
CA ALA A 663 -37.33 -22.82 -21.90
C ALA A 663 -37.64 -22.42 -20.44
N PRO A 664 -37.54 -23.33 -19.46
CA PRO A 664 -37.59 -22.93 -18.05
C PRO A 664 -36.56 -21.83 -17.80
N ILE A 665 -36.96 -20.79 -17.07
CA ILE A 665 -36.10 -19.67 -16.67
C ILE A 665 -35.46 -20.04 -15.34
N SER A 666 -34.17 -19.77 -15.19
CA SER A 666 -33.47 -19.99 -13.92
C SER A 666 -33.91 -18.98 -12.86
N ASP A 667 -34.04 -19.44 -11.62
CA ASP A 667 -34.29 -18.62 -10.43
C ASP A 667 -33.37 -19.13 -9.30
N ASP A 668 -32.72 -18.19 -8.62
CA ASP A 668 -31.84 -18.40 -7.46
C ASP A 668 -32.63 -18.23 -6.14
N PHE A 669 -33.93 -17.94 -6.21
CA PHE A 669 -34.84 -17.75 -5.08
C PHE A 669 -34.40 -16.71 -4.01
N ARG A 670 -33.38 -15.91 -4.28
CA ARG A 670 -32.81 -14.90 -3.37
C ARG A 670 -33.71 -13.69 -3.05
N SER A 671 -34.96 -13.72 -3.51
CA SER A 671 -35.87 -12.58 -3.48
C SER A 671 -36.96 -12.76 -2.43
N CYS A 672 -37.27 -11.71 -1.68
CA CYS A 672 -38.25 -11.77 -0.59
C CYS A 672 -39.70 -12.05 -1.01
N LYS A 673 -39.97 -12.18 -2.32
CA LYS A 673 -41.29 -12.48 -2.88
C LYS A 673 -41.10 -13.32 -4.13
N LEU A 674 -41.86 -14.41 -4.22
CA LEU A 674 -41.82 -15.29 -5.37
C LEU A 674 -42.01 -14.51 -6.67
N GLY A 675 -41.06 -14.64 -7.60
CA GLY A 675 -41.04 -13.84 -8.83
C GLY A 675 -42.24 -14.08 -9.73
N ASN A 676 -42.65 -13.06 -10.50
CA ASN A 676 -43.82 -13.10 -11.39
C ASN A 676 -43.73 -14.14 -12.54
N ILE A 677 -42.59 -14.83 -12.70
CA ILE A 677 -42.43 -15.96 -13.62
C ILE A 677 -43.10 -17.25 -13.10
N TRP A 678 -43.41 -17.29 -11.79
CA TRP A 678 -44.02 -18.43 -11.12
C TRP A 678 -45.50 -18.25 -10.86
N THR A 679 -46.23 -19.35 -10.91
CA THR A 679 -47.63 -19.48 -10.47
C THR A 679 -47.68 -20.56 -9.38
N THR A 680 -48.27 -20.24 -8.23
CA THR A 680 -48.56 -21.25 -7.19
C THR A 680 -49.78 -22.08 -7.56
N LYS A 681 -49.73 -23.38 -7.25
CA LYS A 681 -50.87 -24.30 -7.34
C LYS A 681 -50.93 -25.07 -6.01
N ASP A 682 -51.92 -24.72 -5.19
CA ASP A 682 -52.28 -25.41 -3.96
C ASP A 682 -53.68 -26.03 -4.14
N PRO A 683 -53.77 -27.36 -4.38
CA PRO A 683 -55.03 -28.05 -4.57
C PRO A 683 -55.89 -28.20 -3.31
N LYS A 684 -55.32 -28.03 -2.11
CA LYS A 684 -56.00 -28.25 -0.82
C LYS A 684 -56.34 -26.94 -0.11
N GLY A 685 -55.53 -25.89 -0.31
CA GLY A 685 -55.73 -24.55 0.24
C GLY A 685 -55.22 -24.38 1.68
N ASP A 686 -54.44 -25.34 2.18
CA ASP A 686 -53.86 -25.42 3.52
C ASP A 686 -52.32 -25.42 3.52
N SER A 687 -51.68 -25.23 2.36
CA SER A 687 -50.23 -25.16 2.21
C SER A 687 -49.69 -23.73 2.24
N ALA A 688 -48.40 -23.55 2.57
CA ALA A 688 -47.73 -22.25 2.56
C ALA A 688 -46.53 -22.22 1.61
N PHE A 689 -46.33 -21.07 0.96
CA PHE A 689 -45.17 -20.78 0.10
C PHE A 689 -44.46 -19.54 0.66
N THR A 690 -43.23 -19.71 1.13
CA THR A 690 -42.48 -18.65 1.82
C THR A 690 -41.12 -18.48 1.18
N MET A 691 -40.72 -17.23 0.90
CA MET A 691 -39.35 -16.91 0.48
C MET A 691 -38.55 -16.43 1.69
N THR A 692 -37.32 -16.94 1.87
CA THR A 692 -36.45 -16.51 2.98
C THR A 692 -35.56 -15.32 2.63
N GLY A 693 -35.28 -15.12 1.33
CA GLY A 693 -34.23 -14.22 0.82
C GLY A 693 -33.01 -14.95 0.28
N GLU A 694 -32.96 -16.26 0.47
CA GLU A 694 -31.96 -17.19 -0.08
C GLU A 694 -32.69 -18.42 -0.70
N GLN A 695 -33.88 -18.77 -0.21
CA GLN A 695 -34.57 -20.04 -0.53
C GLN A 695 -36.09 -19.89 -0.68
N LEU A 696 -36.69 -20.83 -1.40
CA LEU A 696 -38.12 -21.12 -1.40
C LEU A 696 -38.45 -22.22 -0.39
N ARG A 697 -39.52 -22.04 0.39
CA ARG A 697 -40.10 -23.06 1.27
C ARG A 697 -41.52 -23.40 0.83
N ILE A 698 -41.81 -24.69 0.64
CA ILE A 698 -43.14 -25.24 0.38
C ILE A 698 -43.54 -26.09 1.59
N GLU A 699 -44.53 -25.64 2.36
CA GLU A 699 -44.91 -26.23 3.64
C GLU A 699 -46.29 -26.89 3.57
N VAL A 700 -46.37 -28.16 4.01
CA VAL A 700 -47.60 -28.94 4.12
C VAL A 700 -47.90 -29.31 5.58
N PRO A 701 -49.15 -29.18 6.06
CA PRO A 701 -49.53 -29.53 7.42
C PRO A 701 -49.62 -31.05 7.65
N ALA A 702 -49.48 -31.46 8.91
CA ALA A 702 -49.73 -32.84 9.32
C ALA A 702 -51.22 -33.20 9.25
N ASN A 703 -51.53 -34.48 9.02
CA ASN A 703 -52.89 -35.03 8.91
C ASN A 703 -53.72 -34.48 7.73
N SER A 704 -53.05 -34.02 6.66
CA SER A 704 -53.67 -33.61 5.40
C SER A 704 -52.82 -34.15 4.24
N ASP A 705 -53.46 -34.87 3.32
CA ASP A 705 -52.83 -35.62 2.22
C ASP A 705 -52.49 -34.75 1.01
N HIS A 706 -51.20 -34.67 0.67
CA HIS A 706 -50.64 -33.88 -0.43
C HIS A 706 -49.93 -34.73 -1.49
N ASP A 707 -50.30 -36.00 -1.64
CA ASP A 707 -49.65 -36.90 -2.59
C ASP A 707 -50.08 -36.65 -4.06
N LEU A 708 -49.25 -37.15 -4.98
CA LEU A 708 -49.48 -37.24 -6.43
C LEU A 708 -49.65 -38.70 -6.89
N PHE A 709 -49.88 -39.65 -5.97
CA PHE A 709 -49.90 -41.10 -6.26
C PHE A 709 -51.31 -41.59 -6.64
N GLU A 710 -51.36 -42.72 -7.35
CA GLU A 710 -52.58 -43.30 -7.94
C GLU A 710 -53.38 -42.30 -8.80
N ASN A 711 -54.44 -41.71 -8.25
CA ASN A 711 -55.35 -40.77 -8.91
C ASN A 711 -55.41 -39.40 -8.19
N LYS A 712 -54.46 -39.16 -7.27
CA LYS A 712 -54.34 -37.92 -6.50
C LYS A 712 -53.52 -36.89 -7.27
N ASN A 713 -53.85 -35.61 -7.07
CA ASN A 713 -53.06 -34.50 -7.60
C ASN A 713 -52.99 -33.37 -6.56
N PHE A 714 -52.61 -33.69 -5.32
CA PHE A 714 -52.79 -32.82 -4.17
C PHE A 714 -51.56 -32.00 -3.75
N ALA A 715 -50.35 -32.31 -4.24
CA ALA A 715 -49.15 -31.60 -3.82
C ALA A 715 -49.19 -30.09 -4.15
N PRO A 716 -48.84 -29.21 -3.20
CA PRO A 716 -48.55 -27.81 -3.48
C PRO A 716 -47.27 -27.68 -4.29
N ARG A 717 -47.30 -26.81 -5.30
CA ARG A 717 -46.19 -26.61 -6.23
C ARG A 717 -46.13 -25.19 -6.76
N ILE A 718 -44.95 -24.77 -7.20
CA ILE A 718 -44.79 -23.59 -8.05
C ILE A 718 -44.48 -24.02 -9.47
N LEU A 719 -44.99 -23.29 -10.46
CA LEU A 719 -44.92 -23.63 -11.88
C LEU A 719 -44.58 -22.40 -12.71
N GLN A 720 -43.63 -22.53 -13.62
CA GLN A 720 -43.46 -21.61 -14.73
C GLN A 720 -44.30 -22.09 -15.92
N ASN A 721 -44.72 -21.16 -16.79
CA ASN A 721 -45.20 -21.53 -18.12
C ASN A 721 -43.99 -21.87 -19.00
N VAL A 722 -43.93 -23.12 -19.48
CA VAL A 722 -42.82 -23.66 -20.26
C VAL A 722 -43.41 -24.24 -21.54
N PRO A 723 -43.01 -23.78 -22.75
CA PRO A 723 -43.58 -24.33 -23.98
C PRO A 723 -43.00 -25.72 -24.25
N ASN A 724 -43.56 -26.38 -25.27
CA ASN A 724 -43.20 -27.74 -25.62
C ASN A 724 -41.85 -27.85 -26.36
N GLY A 725 -40.74 -27.63 -25.65
CA GLY A 725 -39.37 -27.77 -26.14
C GLY A 725 -38.49 -28.66 -25.25
N ASP A 726 -37.23 -28.83 -25.66
CA ASP A 726 -36.19 -29.58 -24.94
C ASP A 726 -35.52 -28.70 -23.86
N PHE A 727 -35.17 -29.29 -22.71
CA PHE A 727 -34.54 -28.58 -21.60
C PHE A 727 -33.84 -29.55 -20.64
N ILE A 728 -32.99 -29.02 -19.75
CA ILE A 728 -32.52 -29.71 -18.56
C ILE A 728 -32.72 -28.77 -17.37
N ILE A 729 -33.58 -29.20 -16.44
CA ILE A 729 -33.80 -28.53 -15.15
C ILE A 729 -32.85 -29.16 -14.13
N GLU A 730 -32.22 -28.36 -13.30
CA GLU A 730 -31.52 -28.76 -12.07
C GLU A 730 -32.15 -28.04 -10.87
N VAL A 731 -32.31 -28.76 -9.77
CA VAL A 731 -32.80 -28.24 -8.50
C VAL A 731 -31.93 -28.78 -7.37
N ARG A 732 -31.55 -27.91 -6.41
CA ARG A 732 -30.99 -28.29 -5.12
C ARG A 732 -32.08 -28.16 -4.05
N PHE A 733 -32.23 -29.22 -3.26
CA PHE A 733 -33.06 -29.25 -2.06
C PHE A 733 -32.16 -29.40 -0.83
N GLU A 734 -32.21 -28.42 0.07
CA GLU A 734 -31.55 -28.53 1.39
C GLU A 734 -32.40 -29.35 2.39
N SER A 735 -33.70 -29.49 2.11
CA SER A 735 -34.57 -30.38 2.87
C SER A 735 -34.29 -31.84 2.55
N LYS A 736 -34.25 -32.67 3.59
CA LYS A 736 -34.17 -34.14 3.48
C LYS A 736 -35.56 -34.73 3.69
N VAL A 737 -35.90 -35.76 2.92
CA VAL A 737 -37.07 -36.63 3.19
C VAL A 737 -36.62 -37.70 4.19
N ALA A 738 -36.97 -37.52 5.46
CA ALA A 738 -36.42 -38.27 6.59
C ALA A 738 -37.46 -39.03 7.43
N ALA A 739 -38.75 -38.74 7.24
CA ALA A 739 -39.85 -39.46 7.86
C ALA A 739 -40.76 -40.10 6.80
N ARG A 740 -41.35 -41.25 7.17
CA ARG A 740 -42.32 -41.98 6.35
C ARG A 740 -43.37 -41.04 5.75
N PHE A 741 -43.62 -41.19 4.45
CA PHE A 741 -44.56 -40.41 3.64
C PHE A 741 -44.14 -38.98 3.25
N GLN A 742 -42.94 -38.48 3.59
CA GLN A 742 -42.46 -37.19 3.07
C GLN A 742 -42.02 -37.30 1.60
N THR A 743 -42.33 -36.30 0.77
CA THR A 743 -41.89 -36.22 -0.64
C THR A 743 -41.51 -34.79 -1.06
N GLN A 744 -40.56 -34.66 -1.98
CA GLN A 744 -40.23 -33.43 -2.72
C GLN A 744 -39.73 -33.75 -4.12
N GLY A 745 -39.98 -32.89 -5.11
CA GLY A 745 -39.51 -33.17 -6.46
C GLY A 745 -39.73 -32.09 -7.50
N ILE A 746 -39.34 -32.44 -8.72
CA ILE A 746 -39.61 -31.70 -9.95
C ILE A 746 -40.88 -32.28 -10.59
N ILE A 747 -41.75 -31.40 -11.08
CA ILE A 747 -42.96 -31.75 -11.82
C ILE A 747 -42.95 -31.06 -13.18
N VAL A 748 -43.40 -31.78 -14.22
CA VAL A 748 -43.61 -31.23 -15.56
C VAL A 748 -45.02 -31.58 -16.03
N GLU A 749 -45.84 -30.58 -16.29
CA GLU A 749 -47.26 -30.75 -16.58
C GLU A 749 -47.60 -30.38 -18.04
N GLN A 750 -48.49 -31.16 -18.65
CA GLN A 750 -49.33 -30.72 -19.77
C GLN A 750 -50.64 -30.13 -19.22
N ASP A 751 -51.27 -30.86 -18.31
CA ASP A 751 -52.54 -30.53 -17.68
C ASP A 751 -52.68 -31.31 -16.35
N ASP A 752 -53.80 -31.13 -15.63
CA ASP A 752 -53.98 -31.71 -14.30
C ASP A 752 -54.13 -33.24 -14.27
N ASN A 753 -54.29 -33.91 -15.41
CA ASN A 753 -54.36 -35.37 -15.52
C ASN A 753 -53.14 -35.99 -16.23
N ASN A 754 -52.27 -35.15 -16.80
CA ASN A 754 -51.13 -35.56 -17.62
C ASN A 754 -49.86 -34.80 -17.18
N PHE A 755 -49.02 -35.46 -16.37
CA PHE A 755 -47.80 -34.86 -15.83
C PHE A 755 -46.72 -35.90 -15.46
N MET A 756 -45.47 -35.46 -15.52
CA MET A 756 -44.30 -36.18 -15.02
C MET A 756 -44.04 -35.83 -13.55
N ARG A 757 -43.75 -36.83 -12.71
CA ARG A 757 -43.23 -36.62 -11.34
C ARG A 757 -41.86 -37.28 -11.20
N MET A 758 -40.87 -36.49 -10.78
CA MET A 758 -39.51 -36.94 -10.49
C MET A 758 -39.14 -36.45 -9.10
N GLU A 759 -38.94 -37.35 -8.14
CA GLU A 759 -38.94 -36.98 -6.71
C GLU A 759 -37.98 -37.81 -5.86
N PHE A 760 -37.76 -37.30 -4.65
CA PHE A 760 -37.30 -38.08 -3.51
C PHE A 760 -38.46 -38.29 -2.55
N PHE A 761 -38.62 -39.50 -2.01
CA PHE A 761 -39.56 -39.77 -0.92
C PHE A 761 -38.96 -40.72 0.11
N HIS A 762 -39.56 -40.82 1.31
CA HIS A 762 -39.09 -41.72 2.37
C HIS A 762 -40.21 -42.70 2.79
N ASP A 763 -39.91 -44.00 2.82
CA ASP A 763 -40.92 -45.05 3.12
C ASP A 763 -41.04 -45.41 4.61
N GLY A 764 -40.18 -44.82 5.45
CA GLY A 764 -40.06 -45.07 6.88
C GLY A 764 -38.80 -45.85 7.28
N VAL A 765 -38.10 -46.42 6.30
CA VAL A 765 -36.83 -47.13 6.47
C VAL A 765 -35.74 -46.51 5.59
N ASP A 766 -36.06 -46.26 4.31
CA ASP A 766 -35.13 -45.83 3.28
C ASP A 766 -35.64 -44.56 2.54
N THR A 767 -34.69 -43.75 2.08
CA THR A 767 -34.95 -42.72 1.05
C THR A 767 -34.95 -43.37 -0.33
N HIS A 768 -35.92 -43.02 -1.17
CA HIS A 768 -36.05 -43.46 -2.55
C HIS A 768 -35.91 -42.28 -3.50
N VAL A 769 -35.32 -42.51 -4.67
CA VAL A 769 -35.42 -41.64 -5.85
C VAL A 769 -36.33 -42.29 -6.88
N PHE A 770 -37.38 -41.57 -7.27
CA PHE A 770 -38.52 -42.13 -8.02
C PHE A 770 -38.85 -41.29 -9.25
N ALA A 771 -39.21 -41.97 -10.33
CA ALA A 771 -39.69 -41.37 -11.57
C ALA A 771 -40.94 -42.08 -12.06
N ALA A 772 -42.00 -41.31 -12.30
CA ALA A 772 -43.27 -41.78 -12.82
C ALA A 772 -43.94 -40.72 -13.69
N TYR A 773 -45.00 -41.12 -14.39
CA TYR A 773 -45.92 -40.22 -15.06
C TYR A 773 -47.37 -40.57 -14.76
N MET A 774 -48.21 -39.56 -14.86
CA MET A 774 -49.66 -39.66 -14.87
C MET A 774 -50.13 -39.49 -16.31
N LEU A 775 -50.95 -40.41 -16.79
CA LEU A 775 -51.58 -40.36 -18.11
C LEU A 775 -53.08 -40.56 -17.94
N ASN A 776 -53.89 -39.56 -18.29
CA ASN A 776 -55.34 -39.53 -18.05
C ASN A 776 -55.74 -39.80 -16.58
N GLY A 777 -54.89 -39.44 -15.62
CA GLY A 777 -55.11 -39.69 -14.19
C GLY A 777 -54.75 -41.08 -13.69
N GLU A 778 -54.10 -41.92 -14.50
CA GLU A 778 -53.52 -43.21 -14.09
C GLU A 778 -51.99 -43.12 -13.97
N LEU A 779 -51.45 -43.55 -12.83
CA LEU A 779 -50.01 -43.54 -12.54
C LEU A 779 -49.28 -44.72 -13.19
N THR A 780 -48.19 -44.44 -13.90
CA THR A 780 -47.19 -45.44 -14.32
C THR A 780 -45.83 -45.13 -13.71
N ALA A 781 -45.35 -46.01 -12.84
CA ALA A 781 -44.01 -45.94 -12.26
C ALA A 781 -42.95 -46.47 -13.25
N ASN A 782 -41.98 -45.64 -13.63
CA ASN A 782 -40.87 -46.04 -14.49
C ASN A 782 -39.67 -46.54 -13.68
N LYS A 783 -39.39 -45.90 -12.53
CA LYS A 783 -38.27 -46.25 -11.67
C LYS A 783 -38.57 -45.96 -10.21
N ASN A 784 -38.27 -46.93 -9.35
CA ASN A 784 -38.11 -46.73 -7.92
C ASN A 784 -36.74 -47.28 -7.50
N LYS A 785 -35.98 -46.56 -6.67
CA LYS A 785 -34.62 -46.94 -6.26
C LYS A 785 -34.29 -46.37 -4.88
N ILE A 786 -33.94 -47.25 -3.94
CA ILE A 786 -33.35 -46.89 -2.64
C ILE A 786 -32.01 -46.18 -2.86
N ILE A 787 -31.79 -45.08 -2.14
CA ILE A 787 -30.53 -44.33 -2.08
C ILE A 787 -30.09 -44.11 -0.63
N ILE A 788 -28.78 -44.19 -0.41
CA ILE A 788 -28.17 -43.87 0.88
C ILE A 788 -27.76 -42.40 0.84
N VAL A 789 -28.49 -41.55 1.57
CA VAL A 789 -28.21 -40.11 1.65
C VAL A 789 -27.10 -39.87 2.69
N PRO A 790 -26.00 -39.17 2.36
CA PRO A 790 -24.97 -38.83 3.33
C PRO A 790 -25.50 -37.93 4.47
N ALA A 791 -24.90 -38.05 5.66
CA ALA A 791 -25.30 -37.28 6.84
C ALA A 791 -25.31 -35.77 6.58
N ASP A 792 -24.32 -35.27 5.84
CA ASP A 792 -24.11 -33.85 5.52
C ASP A 792 -24.35 -33.53 4.03
N GLY A 793 -24.92 -34.46 3.25
CA GLY A 793 -25.20 -34.26 1.82
C GLY A 793 -26.61 -33.71 1.58
N ASP A 794 -26.71 -32.69 0.70
CA ASP A 794 -27.97 -32.18 0.16
C ASP A 794 -28.54 -33.10 -0.92
N LEU A 795 -29.78 -32.82 -1.37
CA LEU A 795 -30.43 -33.59 -2.42
C LEU A 795 -30.54 -32.77 -3.71
N TYR A 796 -29.75 -33.12 -4.71
CA TYR A 796 -29.79 -32.49 -6.03
C TYR A 796 -30.52 -33.39 -7.03
N MET A 797 -31.34 -32.80 -7.90
CA MET A 797 -32.00 -33.51 -9.00
C MET A 797 -31.84 -32.78 -10.32
N ARG A 798 -31.57 -33.54 -11.39
CA ARG A 798 -31.66 -33.10 -12.78
C ARG A 798 -32.77 -33.86 -13.49
N VAL A 799 -33.60 -33.13 -14.22
CA VAL A 799 -34.60 -33.68 -15.15
C VAL A 799 -34.31 -33.16 -16.55
N GLY A 800 -33.86 -34.07 -17.42
CA GLY A 800 -33.59 -33.79 -18.81
C GLY A 800 -34.73 -34.25 -19.73
N ARG A 801 -34.98 -33.48 -20.78
CA ARG A 801 -35.90 -33.83 -21.87
C ARG A 801 -35.21 -33.65 -23.21
N SER A 802 -35.29 -34.67 -24.07
CA SER A 802 -35.10 -34.50 -25.51
C SER A 802 -36.19 -35.17 -26.33
N GLY A 803 -37.04 -34.39 -26.98
CA GLY A 803 -38.25 -34.84 -27.65
C GLY A 803 -39.23 -35.53 -26.71
N ASN A 804 -39.31 -36.86 -26.79
CA ASN A 804 -40.13 -37.70 -25.90
C ASN A 804 -39.29 -38.47 -24.87
N THR A 805 -37.95 -38.39 -24.93
CA THR A 805 -37.05 -39.09 -24.02
C THR A 805 -36.80 -38.23 -22.78
N TRP A 806 -36.90 -38.85 -21.61
CA TRP A 806 -36.78 -38.22 -20.29
C TRP A 806 -35.66 -38.87 -19.48
N THR A 807 -34.81 -38.07 -18.85
CA THR A 807 -33.84 -38.53 -17.86
C THR A 807 -34.15 -37.99 -16.47
N GLN A 808 -33.82 -38.78 -15.45
CA GLN A 808 -33.72 -38.32 -14.07
C GLN A 808 -32.35 -38.72 -13.54
N ASP A 809 -31.59 -37.72 -13.10
CA ASP A 809 -30.27 -37.87 -12.48
C ASP A 809 -30.30 -37.24 -11.07
N TYR A 810 -29.51 -37.75 -10.14
CA TYR A 810 -29.40 -37.21 -8.78
C TYR A 810 -27.93 -37.05 -8.34
N SER A 811 -27.70 -36.18 -7.37
CA SER A 811 -26.36 -35.90 -6.80
C SER A 811 -26.50 -35.53 -5.32
N PHE A 812 -25.38 -35.62 -4.58
CA PHE A 812 -25.26 -35.19 -3.18
C PHE A 812 -24.27 -34.02 -2.97
N ASP A 813 -23.66 -33.53 -4.05
CA ASP A 813 -22.55 -32.57 -4.06
C ASP A 813 -22.67 -31.52 -5.20
N GLY A 814 -23.76 -31.55 -5.98
CA GLY A 814 -23.98 -30.72 -7.17
C GLY A 814 -23.06 -31.03 -8.37
N ALA A 815 -21.98 -31.78 -8.17
CA ALA A 815 -20.91 -32.00 -9.14
C ALA A 815 -20.91 -33.42 -9.73
N THR A 816 -21.13 -34.43 -8.89
CA THR A 816 -21.09 -35.86 -9.23
C THR A 816 -22.52 -36.38 -9.43
N TRP A 817 -22.89 -36.69 -10.67
CA TRP A 817 -24.26 -37.04 -11.04
C TRP A 817 -24.44 -38.54 -11.34
N VAL A 818 -25.49 -39.13 -10.77
CA VAL A 818 -25.86 -40.54 -10.95
C VAL A 818 -27.22 -40.63 -11.64
N ASN A 819 -27.26 -41.29 -12.80
CA ASN A 819 -28.53 -41.55 -13.48
C ASN A 819 -29.40 -42.54 -12.70
N ASN A 820 -30.67 -42.19 -12.49
CA ASN A 820 -31.69 -43.10 -11.95
C ASN A 820 -32.53 -43.73 -13.06
N ALA A 821 -33.01 -42.89 -13.98
CA ALA A 821 -33.98 -43.29 -15.00
C ALA A 821 -33.67 -42.67 -16.38
N ASN A 822 -34.01 -43.43 -17.41
CA ASN A 822 -34.11 -43.01 -18.80
C ASN A 822 -35.29 -43.75 -19.45
N PHE A 823 -36.25 -43.05 -20.03
CA PHE A 823 -37.45 -43.65 -20.64
C PHE A 823 -38.11 -42.69 -21.65
N ASP A 824 -38.93 -43.24 -22.55
CA ASP A 824 -39.73 -42.44 -23.49
C ASP A 824 -41.17 -42.26 -22.96
N HIS A 825 -41.65 -41.01 -22.93
CA HIS A 825 -43.04 -40.67 -22.67
C HIS A 825 -43.47 -39.42 -23.47
N PRO A 826 -44.43 -39.53 -24.40
CA PRO A 826 -44.91 -38.38 -25.18
C PRO A 826 -45.88 -37.51 -24.37
N ILE A 827 -45.49 -36.27 -24.09
CA ILE A 827 -46.29 -35.27 -23.39
C ILE A 827 -46.07 -33.89 -24.01
N THR A 828 -47.12 -33.07 -24.11
CA THR A 828 -47.01 -31.68 -24.57
C THR A 828 -46.73 -30.78 -23.36
N VAL A 829 -45.47 -30.46 -23.10
CA VAL A 829 -45.11 -29.64 -21.94
C VAL A 829 -45.76 -28.25 -22.05
N ALA A 830 -46.44 -27.85 -20.98
CA ALA A 830 -47.04 -26.53 -20.81
C ALA A 830 -46.52 -25.81 -19.56
N ARG A 831 -46.12 -26.56 -18.52
CA ARG A 831 -45.58 -26.02 -17.26
C ARG A 831 -44.49 -26.92 -16.69
N ALA A 832 -43.56 -26.35 -15.94
CA ALA A 832 -42.61 -27.10 -15.12
C ALA A 832 -42.28 -26.34 -13.83
N GLY A 833 -41.83 -27.05 -12.79
CA GLY A 833 -41.43 -26.45 -11.53
C GLY A 833 -41.18 -27.48 -10.43
N VAL A 834 -41.34 -27.05 -9.17
CA VAL A 834 -41.01 -27.83 -7.96
C VAL A 834 -42.19 -27.96 -7.02
N TYR A 835 -42.23 -29.07 -6.29
CA TYR A 835 -43.27 -29.38 -5.31
C TYR A 835 -42.68 -30.00 -4.03
N GLY A 836 -43.41 -29.83 -2.94
CA GLY A 836 -43.23 -30.55 -1.68
C GLY A 836 -44.54 -31.21 -1.29
N GLY A 837 -44.50 -32.28 -0.50
CA GLY A 837 -45.72 -32.99 -0.13
C GLY A 837 -45.52 -34.03 0.98
N ASN A 838 -46.66 -34.59 1.37
CA ASN A 838 -46.79 -35.72 2.28
C ASN A 838 -47.89 -36.66 1.74
N ALA A 839 -47.89 -37.92 2.15
CA ALA A 839 -48.93 -38.89 1.78
C ALA A 839 -49.73 -39.39 2.98
N ASP A 840 -51.03 -39.62 2.78
CA ASP A 840 -51.85 -40.30 3.78
C ASP A 840 -51.51 -41.80 3.87
N PRO A 841 -51.52 -42.39 5.09
CA PRO A 841 -51.34 -43.82 5.30
C PRO A 841 -52.47 -44.64 4.66
N ALA A 842 -52.18 -45.89 4.30
CA ALA A 842 -53.20 -46.81 3.81
C ALA A 842 -54.24 -47.14 4.91
N VAL A 843 -55.48 -47.46 4.52
CA VAL A 843 -56.57 -47.74 5.47
C VAL A 843 -56.21 -48.90 6.41
N GLY A 844 -56.02 -48.58 7.70
CA GLY A 844 -55.68 -49.54 8.76
C GLY A 844 -54.22 -49.48 9.24
N ASP A 845 -53.38 -48.65 8.62
CA ASP A 845 -52.04 -48.30 9.09
C ASP A 845 -52.16 -47.23 10.23
N PRO A 846 -51.43 -47.37 11.35
CA PRO A 846 -51.59 -46.51 12.53
C PRO A 846 -50.86 -45.15 12.45
N ASP A 847 -50.05 -44.92 11.42
CA ASP A 847 -49.34 -43.65 11.22
C ASP A 847 -50.30 -42.54 10.71
N THR A 848 -49.77 -41.35 10.40
CA THR A 848 -50.51 -40.20 9.85
C THR A 848 -49.61 -39.41 8.90
N SER A 849 -50.15 -38.65 7.94
CA SER A 849 -49.33 -37.72 7.13
C SER A 849 -48.51 -36.78 8.02
N PRO A 850 -47.16 -36.79 7.95
CA PRO A 850 -46.34 -35.89 8.73
C PRO A 850 -46.39 -34.47 8.15
N ALA A 851 -46.23 -33.45 8.99
CA ALA A 851 -45.92 -32.11 8.48
C ALA A 851 -44.57 -32.15 7.75
N TYR A 852 -44.43 -31.38 6.68
CA TYR A 852 -43.19 -31.32 5.91
C TYR A 852 -42.94 -29.95 5.30
N THR A 853 -41.66 -29.62 5.14
CA THR A 853 -41.21 -28.42 4.42
C THR A 853 -40.18 -28.86 3.40
N ALA A 854 -40.50 -28.72 2.12
CA ALA A 854 -39.48 -28.73 1.07
C ALA A 854 -38.80 -27.36 1.05
N ILE A 855 -37.47 -27.35 1.21
CA ILE A 855 -36.59 -26.20 1.13
C ILE A 855 -35.84 -26.33 -0.19
N VAL A 856 -36.15 -25.42 -1.12
CA VAL A 856 -35.59 -25.37 -2.46
C VAL A 856 -34.67 -24.16 -2.54
N ASP A 857 -33.42 -24.44 -2.87
CA ASP A 857 -32.35 -23.45 -2.91
C ASP A 857 -32.39 -22.69 -4.24
N TYR A 858 -32.30 -23.42 -5.35
CA TYR A 858 -32.44 -22.87 -6.70
C TYR A 858 -33.24 -23.77 -7.63
N PHE A 859 -33.75 -23.18 -8.70
CA PHE A 859 -34.28 -23.86 -9.87
C PHE A 859 -33.55 -23.35 -11.11
N PHE A 860 -32.62 -24.12 -11.66
CA PHE A 860 -31.82 -23.70 -12.80
C PHE A 860 -32.17 -24.48 -14.06
N ASN A 861 -32.34 -23.78 -15.17
CA ASN A 861 -32.10 -24.36 -16.48
C ASN A 861 -30.59 -24.42 -16.70
N THR A 862 -30.03 -25.61 -16.93
CA THR A 862 -28.56 -25.77 -17.00
C THR A 862 -27.93 -25.05 -18.19
N ALA A 863 -28.73 -24.64 -19.19
CA ALA A 863 -28.27 -23.82 -20.32
C ALA A 863 -28.15 -22.32 -19.97
N SER A 864 -28.70 -21.88 -18.83
CA SER A 864 -28.76 -20.47 -18.40
C SER A 864 -28.68 -20.32 -16.88
N ARG A 865 -27.66 -20.93 -16.25
CA ARG A 865 -27.43 -20.81 -14.80
C ARG A 865 -27.20 -19.36 -14.37
N ILE A 866 -27.58 -19.04 -13.13
CA ILE A 866 -27.23 -17.79 -12.47
C ILE A 866 -25.86 -17.98 -11.78
N ALA A 867 -25.00 -16.96 -11.82
CA ALA A 867 -23.66 -16.99 -11.25
C ALA A 867 -23.19 -15.56 -10.85
N PRO A 868 -22.71 -15.33 -9.60
CA PRO A 868 -22.81 -16.26 -8.47
C PRO A 868 -24.27 -16.60 -8.17
N GLU A 869 -24.51 -17.80 -7.64
CA GLU A 869 -25.82 -18.31 -7.24
C GLU A 869 -26.43 -17.40 -6.17
N ASP A 870 -25.77 -17.30 -5.02
CA ASP A 870 -26.05 -16.28 -4.02
C ASP A 870 -25.20 -15.03 -4.24
N GLY A 871 -25.86 -13.87 -4.19
CA GLY A 871 -25.20 -12.57 -4.21
C GLY A 871 -24.56 -12.22 -2.86
N ALA A 872 -24.09 -10.97 -2.73
CA ALA A 872 -23.69 -10.45 -1.41
C ALA A 872 -24.91 -10.42 -0.44
N PRO A 873 -24.71 -10.72 0.85
CA PRO A 873 -25.80 -10.89 1.83
C PRO A 873 -26.63 -9.62 2.06
N LEU A 874 -27.84 -9.79 2.59
CA LEU A 874 -28.80 -8.73 2.94
C LEU A 874 -28.36 -7.94 4.20
N ALA A 875 -27.22 -7.27 4.13
CA ALA A 875 -26.74 -6.36 5.18
C ALA A 875 -27.33 -4.94 4.99
N PRO A 876 -27.83 -4.27 6.06
CA PRO A 876 -28.23 -2.87 5.99
C PRO A 876 -27.00 -1.99 5.73
N GLN A 877 -27.03 -1.19 4.66
CA GLN A 877 -26.03 -0.15 4.44
C GLN A 877 -26.53 1.13 5.13
N VAL A 878 -25.84 1.60 6.17
CA VAL A 878 -26.19 2.85 6.86
C VAL A 878 -25.14 3.91 6.60
N THR A 879 -25.62 5.10 6.25
CA THR A 879 -24.78 6.29 6.01
C THR A 879 -25.22 7.39 6.97
N ILE A 880 -24.40 7.72 7.95
CA ILE A 880 -24.68 8.82 8.88
C ILE A 880 -24.35 10.15 8.19
N LEU A 881 -25.23 11.15 8.28
CA LEU A 881 -25.02 12.48 7.70
C LEU A 881 -25.16 13.61 8.75
N PRO A 882 -24.26 14.63 8.72
CA PRO A 882 -22.98 14.60 8.01
C PRO A 882 -22.10 13.43 8.51
N LEU A 883 -21.13 12.98 7.70
CA LEU A 883 -20.25 11.82 7.97
C LEU A 883 -19.21 12.10 9.08
N THR A 884 -19.66 12.70 10.17
CA THR A 884 -18.93 12.86 11.43
C THR A 884 -19.54 11.90 12.43
N GLU A 885 -18.82 10.82 12.77
CA GLU A 885 -19.18 9.92 13.86
C GLU A 885 -19.42 10.71 15.17
N ASP A 886 -18.72 11.85 15.32
CA ASP A 886 -18.84 12.85 16.38
C ASP A 886 -20.24 13.45 16.64
N LEU A 887 -21.24 13.24 15.76
CA LEU A 887 -22.61 13.78 15.95
C LEU A 887 -23.65 12.75 16.38
N GLY A 888 -23.35 11.46 16.31
CA GLY A 888 -24.25 10.41 16.79
C GLY A 888 -24.25 9.13 15.96
N ASP A 889 -24.62 8.04 16.63
CA ASP A 889 -24.60 6.67 16.11
C ASP A 889 -25.97 6.21 15.60
N VAL A 890 -25.97 5.12 14.82
CA VAL A 890 -27.18 4.36 14.48
C VAL A 890 -27.01 2.90 14.91
N SER A 891 -27.91 2.42 15.76
CA SER A 891 -27.96 1.01 16.19
C SER A 891 -29.19 0.28 15.67
N PHE A 892 -29.03 -1.01 15.36
CA PHE A 892 -30.09 -1.92 14.95
C PHE A 892 -30.57 -2.78 16.12
N SER A 893 -31.85 -3.18 16.12
CA SER A 893 -32.35 -4.19 17.05
C SER A 893 -33.43 -5.07 16.39
N PRO A 894 -33.27 -6.41 16.35
CA PRO A 894 -32.05 -7.15 16.71
C PRO A 894 -30.85 -6.74 15.85
N ASP A 895 -29.63 -6.92 16.37
CA ASP A 895 -28.41 -6.77 15.59
C ASP A 895 -27.94 -8.14 15.09
N LYS A 896 -27.72 -8.27 13.79
CA LYS A 896 -27.43 -9.52 13.08
C LYS A 896 -26.54 -9.27 11.86
N THR A 897 -25.72 -10.26 11.52
CA THR A 897 -24.95 -10.30 10.27
C THR A 897 -25.86 -10.43 9.03
N ASN A 898 -26.89 -11.29 9.09
CA ASN A 898 -27.90 -11.45 8.04
C ASN A 898 -29.30 -11.23 8.63
N TYR A 899 -30.17 -10.56 7.87
CA TYR A 899 -31.58 -10.34 8.22
C TYR A 899 -32.49 -11.11 7.28
N GLY A 900 -33.58 -11.67 7.83
CA GLY A 900 -34.58 -12.37 7.04
C GLY A 900 -35.43 -11.43 6.19
N CYS A 901 -36.10 -11.97 5.18
CA CYS A 901 -36.99 -11.18 4.33
C CYS A 901 -38.17 -10.54 5.07
N ASP A 902 -38.38 -9.25 4.78
CA ASP A 902 -39.31 -8.36 5.48
C ASP A 902 -39.13 -8.34 7.03
N GLU A 903 -37.94 -8.70 7.55
CA GLU A 903 -37.64 -8.65 8.99
C GLU A 903 -37.76 -7.20 9.50
N ALA A 904 -38.59 -7.04 10.53
CA ALA A 904 -38.86 -5.76 11.16
C ALA A 904 -37.80 -5.47 12.23
N ILE A 905 -36.92 -4.52 11.93
CA ILE A 905 -35.90 -4.02 12.85
C ILE A 905 -36.35 -2.70 13.50
N THR A 906 -35.74 -2.37 14.64
CA THR A 906 -35.79 -1.02 15.21
C THR A 906 -34.51 -0.30 14.88
N LEU A 907 -34.61 0.82 14.17
CA LEU A 907 -33.49 1.74 13.96
C LEU A 907 -33.50 2.80 15.05
N THR A 908 -32.40 2.95 15.78
CA THR A 908 -32.25 3.99 16.81
C THR A 908 -31.08 4.87 16.45
N ALA A 909 -31.35 6.16 16.22
CA ALA A 909 -30.33 7.19 16.12
C ALA A 909 -30.03 7.74 17.52
N THR A 910 -28.77 7.76 17.92
CA THR A 910 -28.34 8.23 19.24
C THR A 910 -27.43 9.46 19.06
N PRO A 911 -27.95 10.68 19.21
CA PRO A 911 -27.12 11.89 19.07
C PRO A 911 -26.00 11.92 20.12
N ALA A 912 -24.84 12.42 19.71
CA ALA A 912 -23.74 12.74 20.61
C ALA A 912 -24.06 13.98 21.47
N GLU A 913 -23.23 14.27 22.46
CA GLU A 913 -23.40 15.45 23.33
C GLU A 913 -23.36 16.76 22.50
N GLY A 914 -24.40 17.58 22.63
CA GLY A 914 -24.56 18.81 21.84
C GLY A 914 -25.06 18.60 20.40
N ALA A 915 -25.55 17.41 20.06
CA ALA A 915 -26.21 17.12 18.79
C ALA A 915 -27.69 16.75 18.96
N ILE A 916 -28.48 16.96 17.91
CA ILE A 916 -29.88 16.55 17.79
C ILE A 916 -30.08 15.70 16.54
N PHE A 917 -30.87 14.63 16.67
CA PHE A 917 -31.33 13.88 15.50
C PHE A 917 -32.41 14.70 14.76
N SER A 918 -32.22 14.89 13.46
CA SER A 918 -33.11 15.65 12.59
C SER A 918 -34.15 14.74 11.92
N ASN A 919 -33.70 13.77 11.12
CA ASN A 919 -34.57 12.88 10.37
C ASN A 919 -33.83 11.65 9.80
N TRP A 920 -34.62 10.63 9.45
CA TRP A 920 -34.20 9.52 8.60
C TRP A 920 -34.31 9.89 7.12
N GLY A 921 -33.51 9.24 6.28
CA GLY A 921 -33.51 9.34 4.83
C GLY A 921 -33.12 8.02 4.15
N GLY A 922 -33.08 8.04 2.81
CA GLY A 922 -32.87 6.83 2.01
C GLY A 922 -34.10 5.92 2.01
N ALA A 923 -33.92 4.67 2.41
CA ALA A 923 -35.00 3.68 2.55
C ALA A 923 -35.92 3.96 3.77
N ALA A 924 -35.40 4.64 4.80
CA ALA A 924 -36.19 5.15 5.93
C ALA A 924 -36.58 6.62 5.71
N THR A 925 -37.65 7.09 6.34
CA THR A 925 -38.13 8.49 6.19
C THR A 925 -38.77 9.01 7.47
N GLY A 926 -38.79 10.34 7.63
CA GLY A 926 -39.43 11.03 8.75
C GLY A 926 -38.51 11.24 9.96
N SER A 927 -39.01 11.93 10.98
CA SER A 927 -38.24 12.34 12.17
C SER A 927 -38.51 11.49 13.43
N THR A 928 -39.26 10.40 13.30
CA THR A 928 -39.57 9.50 14.42
C THR A 928 -38.33 8.68 14.80
N ASN A 929 -37.91 8.79 16.07
CA ASN A 929 -36.75 8.08 16.60
C ASN A 929 -37.04 7.60 18.04
N PRO A 930 -36.82 6.31 18.38
CA PRO A 930 -36.47 5.20 17.49
C PRO A 930 -37.55 4.92 16.44
N LEU A 931 -37.12 4.51 15.25
CA LEU A 931 -38.00 4.05 14.17
C LEU A 931 -38.26 2.55 14.35
N VAL A 932 -39.30 2.25 15.13
CA VAL A 932 -39.73 0.88 15.45
C VAL A 932 -40.48 0.26 14.27
N GLY A 933 -40.13 -0.97 13.91
CA GLY A 933 -40.83 -1.75 12.88
C GLY A 933 -40.42 -1.38 11.45
N PHE A 934 -39.19 -0.90 11.24
CA PHE A 934 -38.64 -0.67 9.92
C PHE A 934 -38.37 -2.01 9.21
N THR A 935 -39.01 -2.22 8.06
CA THR A 935 -38.85 -3.43 7.25
C THR A 935 -37.62 -3.32 6.36
N LEU A 936 -36.57 -4.10 6.65
CA LEU A 936 -35.37 -4.11 5.80
C LEU A 936 -35.64 -4.82 4.46
N ARG A 937 -35.11 -4.26 3.37
CA ARG A 937 -35.24 -4.80 2.00
C ARG A 937 -33.90 -4.84 1.28
N GLN A 938 -33.76 -5.72 0.29
CA GLN A 938 -32.57 -5.79 -0.57
C GLN A 938 -32.22 -4.40 -1.16
N GLY A 939 -30.97 -3.97 -0.96
CA GLY A 939 -30.49 -2.65 -1.39
C GLY A 939 -30.95 -1.46 -0.52
N SER A 940 -31.46 -1.70 0.69
CA SER A 940 -31.82 -0.61 1.63
C SER A 940 -30.58 0.13 2.12
N ALA A 941 -30.36 1.33 1.58
CA ALA A 941 -29.48 2.34 2.15
C ALA A 941 -30.30 3.25 3.07
N VAL A 942 -29.97 3.30 4.37
CA VAL A 942 -30.64 4.17 5.34
C VAL A 942 -29.70 5.30 5.76
N THR A 943 -30.25 6.52 5.85
CA THR A 943 -29.53 7.71 6.30
C THR A 943 -30.09 8.19 7.62
N ALA A 944 -29.24 8.48 8.61
CA ALA A 944 -29.60 9.27 9.79
C ALA A 944 -28.99 10.66 9.66
N THR A 945 -29.79 11.71 9.81
CA THR A 945 -29.31 13.10 9.76
C THR A 945 -29.24 13.68 11.17
N PHE A 946 -28.08 14.19 11.57
CA PHE A 946 -27.85 14.89 12.84
C PHE A 946 -27.48 16.36 12.58
N ALA A 947 -27.77 17.23 13.56
CA ALA A 947 -27.42 18.65 13.54
C ALA A 947 -26.89 19.08 14.91
N LYS A 948 -26.06 20.13 14.98
CA LYS A 948 -25.59 20.66 16.27
C LYS A 948 -26.67 21.49 16.97
N GLU A 949 -26.76 21.35 18.28
CA GLU A 949 -27.72 22.09 19.11
C GLU A 949 -27.37 23.58 19.12
N GLY A 950 -28.13 24.38 18.37
CA GLY A 950 -27.95 25.84 18.25
C GLY A 950 -27.96 26.40 16.83
N GLU A 951 -27.86 25.59 15.78
CA GLU A 951 -28.03 26.06 14.40
C GLU A 951 -29.50 26.21 14.01
N GLU A 952 -30.09 27.38 14.33
CA GLU A 952 -31.39 27.75 13.74
C GLU A 952 -31.26 27.95 12.23
N THR A 953 -31.96 27.12 11.45
CA THR A 953 -32.01 27.23 9.99
C THR A 953 -32.77 28.48 9.55
N MET A 954 -32.02 29.56 9.26
CA MET A 954 -32.53 30.79 8.66
C MET A 954 -33.15 30.54 7.27
N LYS A 955 -34.47 30.32 7.24
CA LYS A 955 -35.27 30.27 6.00
C LYS A 955 -35.39 31.67 5.39
N ILE A 956 -34.51 31.98 4.43
CA ILE A 956 -34.60 33.20 3.63
C ILE A 956 -35.82 33.12 2.70
N TYR A 957 -36.88 33.84 3.06
CA TYR A 957 -38.00 34.11 2.15
C TYR A 957 -37.65 35.27 1.22
N LEU A 958 -37.37 34.97 -0.06
CA LEU A 958 -37.23 35.99 -1.10
C LEU A 958 -38.61 36.57 -1.46
N PRO A 959 -38.83 37.89 -1.37
CA PRO A 959 -40.08 38.50 -1.83
C PRO A 959 -40.11 38.56 -3.36
N VAL A 960 -41.07 37.86 -3.97
CA VAL A 960 -41.34 37.98 -5.41
C VAL A 960 -41.93 39.35 -5.70
N VAL A 961 -41.15 40.23 -6.33
CA VAL A 961 -41.65 41.48 -6.91
C VAL A 961 -42.15 41.18 -8.33
N GLN A 962 -43.47 41.12 -8.51
CA GLN A 962 -44.06 41.11 -9.85
C GLN A 962 -43.86 42.47 -10.54
N ARG A 963 -43.33 42.43 -11.76
CA ARG A 963 -43.58 43.39 -12.85
C ARG A 963 -43.61 42.66 -14.18
#